data_AF-A4QNU0-F1
#
_entry.id   AF-A4QNU0-F1
#
_cell.length_a   1.000
_cell.length_b   1.000
_cell.length_c   1.000
_cell.angle_alpha   90.00
_cell.angle_beta   90.00
_cell.angle_gamma   90.00
#
_symmetry.space_group_name_H-M   'P 1'
#
loop_
_entity.id
_entity.type
_entity.pdbx_description
1 polymer ?
#
loop_
_entity_poly.entity_id
_entity_poly.type
_entity_poly.pdbx_seq_one_letter_code
_entity_poly.pdbx_strand_id
1 'polypeptide(L)'
;IPAIIEVLRGMQEMSVSPDVDAFSFYILPSFPSLDNAKASLKEAGVDVNTDGLIVAELRVQAYSGNLAKLLSLMSSPALPTIDLSVFRAGLIAGFKRFQNVENMAKITELLYKDARFAADGHDASENVGYFLYNLIDSMSETELQSNEEKIREYFGLLKSMNINISVNIFRGIRNILESHHVPELVKEALTLVDKTDDMTEVMMFRSSEGRISALVKTLAEQKAEGKPAHLTLKKLINVLSIEEKLEQALDLKSKYEDDMTPAAYATLINLCCRHDNAEEALKLKIEMARKDSEVALDAQKYIALVRVLSKHGKLEEALDILKEMKEKNIMIRDNLIGFLTFTMNSIAMKGDADAIRRLQETIFTLGLAKPSNGLCSPLVTCYLESGDHAGAFDAVMECHKQYNQLPKIHDLMCSLVEKGDALLLQKVMEFLTLERGEMMMLYDLFFAFLQTGRNREARKIIETPGLRARSNRLQWFAEKCIAAQQMEPLENLVDMTVKLFECDRDEMYHYLFRLCKETNDWRKAEAIWMKMQEENLAPRERTLRLLAEILKSNNQEVPFEVPKVWFEDDKGQSEVVPEKEESSAVAKKTDDRSRLNATIRLKLQSLCKKGEAQEAFDILKEVDSKGIVPGPAIYDAIIKALLAKGNIEDAISVKDIAVGHIPSFILSDVANNLLIISHVKKCQMKDSVQVLRDMLKADQMPSQLAITRLVQGLADEGNLKDIQEVEAMTKAFGSFNLSNMLFVNNTALALLNNGDVDSAVDMLQTFYTENTERQNNSIAHVFRKVLNANNDAAMDKLSAMAERLCNQFASYRAATDLFLVYVDTGRTEEAKFLLQRCAAVGEQKDLLFSYVLRASQQPGQAAKVMSLMELIPDIREKEDIYSQLMKCHGLDQDLASAKALYERMQVEGVRIDELTLKRLAKLYRDSGEPVPFEEPAESFRFYADKLKDQRTQSTASIDN
;
A
#
# COMPACT_ATOMS: atom_id res chain seq x y z
N ILE A 1 -11.64 -0.81 20.87
CA ILE A 1 -13.04 -1.24 20.61
C ILE A 1 -14.05 -0.07 20.63
N PRO A 2 -14.26 0.71 21.71
CA PRO A 2 -15.27 1.78 21.71
C PRO A 2 -14.96 2.92 20.71
N ALA A 3 -13.68 3.30 20.59
CA ALA A 3 -13.23 4.28 19.59
C ALA A 3 -13.46 3.79 18.15
N ILE A 4 -13.30 2.49 17.90
CA ILE A 4 -13.58 1.89 16.58
C ILE A 4 -15.08 1.95 16.30
N ILE A 5 -15.91 1.63 17.30
CA ILE A 5 -17.38 1.74 17.20
C ILE A 5 -17.83 3.20 17.00
N GLU A 6 -17.17 4.17 17.65
CA GLU A 6 -17.47 5.60 17.50
C GLU A 6 -17.10 6.11 16.09
N VAL A 7 -15.95 5.67 15.55
CA VAL A 7 -15.57 5.93 14.16
C VAL A 7 -16.58 5.29 13.20
N LEU A 8 -16.98 4.04 13.42
CA LEU A 8 -17.97 3.35 12.60
C LEU A 8 -19.34 4.05 12.64
N ARG A 9 -19.74 4.57 13.80
CA ARG A 9 -20.96 5.36 13.95
C ARG A 9 -20.87 6.70 13.22
N GLY A 10 -19.76 7.42 13.34
CA GLY A 10 -19.53 8.65 12.59
C GLY A 10 -19.47 8.43 11.07
N MET A 11 -18.92 7.30 10.63
CA MET A 11 -18.96 6.88 9.24
C MET A 11 -20.40 6.60 8.77
N GLN A 12 -21.21 5.92 9.59
CA GLN A 12 -22.63 5.65 9.32
C GLN A 12 -23.48 6.93 9.27
N GLU A 13 -23.23 7.90 10.17
CA GLU A 13 -23.84 9.23 10.16
C GLU A 13 -23.49 10.02 8.89
N MET A 14 -22.30 9.80 8.33
CA MET A 14 -21.86 10.36 7.04
C MET A 14 -22.26 9.50 5.82
N SER A 15 -23.02 8.42 6.00
CA SER A 15 -23.39 7.46 4.95
C SER A 15 -22.19 6.81 4.23
N VAL A 16 -21.07 6.63 4.94
CA VAL A 16 -19.85 5.97 4.45
C VAL A 16 -19.72 4.61 5.14
N SER A 17 -19.59 3.52 4.38
CA SER A 17 -19.31 2.19 4.91
C SER A 17 -17.80 1.91 4.89
N PRO A 18 -17.23 1.24 5.91
CA PRO A 18 -15.84 0.77 5.85
C PRO A 18 -15.67 -0.25 4.73
N ASP A 19 -14.53 -0.20 4.07
CA ASP A 19 -14.16 -1.19 3.06
C ASP A 19 -13.57 -2.46 3.70
N VAL A 20 -13.35 -3.48 2.87
CA VAL A 20 -12.83 -4.79 3.29
C VAL A 20 -11.45 -4.67 3.95
N ASP A 21 -10.62 -3.73 3.49
CA ASP A 21 -9.27 -3.50 4.04
C ASP A 21 -9.32 -2.84 5.42
N ALA A 22 -10.18 -1.84 5.60
CA ALA A 22 -10.48 -1.24 6.89
C ALA A 22 -10.96 -2.30 7.90
N PHE A 23 -11.87 -3.18 7.47
CA PHE A 23 -12.33 -4.29 8.30
C PHE A 23 -11.22 -5.31 8.61
N SER A 24 -10.45 -5.73 7.60
CA SER A 24 -9.46 -6.82 7.72
C SER A 24 -8.22 -6.43 8.51
N PHE A 25 -7.70 -5.21 8.32
CA PHE A 25 -6.40 -4.81 8.87
C PHE A 25 -6.52 -3.96 10.14
N TYR A 26 -7.62 -3.25 10.33
CA TYR A 26 -7.74 -2.27 11.42
C TYR A 26 -8.86 -2.59 12.41
N ILE A 27 -10.02 -3.07 11.93
CA ILE A 27 -11.19 -3.29 12.79
C ILE A 27 -11.14 -4.68 13.43
N LEU A 28 -11.19 -5.76 12.63
CA LEU A 28 -11.27 -7.13 13.14
C LEU A 28 -10.06 -7.55 14.01
N PRO A 29 -8.80 -7.21 13.67
CA PRO A 29 -7.64 -7.55 14.51
C PRO A 29 -7.65 -6.86 15.88
N SER A 30 -8.41 -5.78 16.02
CA SER A 30 -8.53 -5.02 17.28
C SER A 30 -9.49 -5.68 18.29
N PHE A 31 -10.12 -6.80 17.93
CA PHE A 31 -10.98 -7.58 18.83
C PHE A 31 -10.32 -8.91 19.21
N PRO A 32 -10.51 -9.39 20.46
CA PRO A 32 -9.91 -10.65 20.91
C PRO A 32 -10.39 -11.89 20.13
N SER A 33 -11.60 -11.82 19.57
CA SER A 33 -12.16 -12.85 18.71
C SER A 33 -13.17 -12.23 17.75
N LEU A 34 -13.41 -12.92 16.64
CA LEU A 34 -14.36 -12.51 15.62
C LEU A 34 -15.81 -12.53 16.13
N ASP A 35 -16.13 -13.48 17.02
CA ASP A 35 -17.43 -13.55 17.69
C ASP A 35 -17.63 -12.34 18.63
N ASN A 36 -16.57 -11.88 19.32
CA ASN A 36 -16.59 -10.66 20.13
C ASN A 36 -16.72 -9.40 19.27
N ALA A 37 -16.10 -9.37 18.08
CA ALA A 37 -16.25 -8.28 17.12
C ALA A 37 -17.72 -8.15 16.68
N LYS A 38 -18.35 -9.25 16.26
CA LYS A 38 -19.76 -9.27 15.83
C LYS A 38 -20.72 -8.85 16.94
N ALA A 39 -20.55 -9.39 18.15
CA ALA A 39 -21.39 -9.01 19.29
C ALA A 39 -21.28 -7.51 19.58
N SER A 40 -20.07 -6.96 19.55
CA SER A 40 -19.82 -5.54 19.84
C SER A 40 -20.33 -4.60 18.74
N LEU A 41 -20.19 -5.00 17.47
CA LEU A 41 -20.70 -4.24 16.32
C LEU A 41 -22.23 -4.24 16.28
N LYS A 42 -22.86 -5.38 16.56
CA LYS A 42 -24.32 -5.51 16.63
C LYS A 42 -24.93 -4.71 17.78
N GLU A 43 -24.29 -4.73 18.96
CA GLU A 43 -24.71 -3.90 20.10
C GLU A 43 -24.57 -2.39 19.84
N ALA A 44 -23.71 -2.01 18.89
CA ALA A 44 -23.48 -0.63 18.50
C ALA A 44 -24.44 -0.08 17.44
N GLY A 45 -25.36 -0.89 16.91
CA GLY A 45 -26.27 -0.50 15.84
C GLY A 45 -25.64 -0.48 14.44
N VAL A 46 -24.42 -1.02 14.30
CA VAL A 46 -23.76 -1.20 13.00
C VAL A 46 -24.28 -2.49 12.38
N ASP A 47 -24.68 -2.43 11.11
CA ASP A 47 -25.17 -3.60 10.41
C ASP A 47 -24.03 -4.62 10.19
N VAL A 48 -24.09 -5.70 10.98
CA VAL A 48 -23.15 -6.83 10.96
C VAL A 48 -23.33 -7.75 9.74
N ASN A 49 -24.39 -7.55 8.96
CA ASN A 49 -24.64 -8.28 7.72
C ASN A 49 -24.24 -7.46 6.48
N THR A 50 -23.27 -6.56 6.62
CA THR A 50 -22.69 -5.86 5.48
C THR A 50 -21.69 -6.76 4.75
N ASP A 51 -21.78 -6.80 3.41
CA ASP A 51 -20.95 -7.66 2.57
C ASP A 51 -19.45 -7.48 2.84
N GLY A 52 -19.01 -6.23 3.08
CA GLY A 52 -17.61 -5.90 3.38
C GLY A 52 -17.07 -6.53 4.67
N LEU A 53 -17.89 -6.65 5.73
CA LEU A 53 -17.47 -7.25 6.99
C LEU A 53 -17.36 -8.78 6.88
N ILE A 54 -18.27 -9.40 6.13
CA ILE A 54 -18.28 -10.84 5.88
C ILE A 54 -17.05 -11.25 5.05
N VAL A 55 -16.71 -10.47 4.01
CA VAL A 55 -15.50 -10.69 3.19
C VAL A 55 -14.23 -10.52 4.02
N ALA A 56 -14.17 -9.50 4.88
CA ALA A 56 -13.02 -9.27 5.75
C ALA A 56 -12.82 -10.40 6.78
N GLU A 57 -13.91 -10.96 7.32
CA GLU A 57 -13.86 -12.13 8.20
C GLU A 57 -13.26 -13.35 7.50
N LEU A 58 -13.69 -13.65 6.27
CA LEU A 58 -13.11 -14.73 5.48
C LEU A 58 -11.61 -14.52 5.24
N ARG A 59 -11.22 -13.28 4.91
CA ARG A 59 -9.82 -12.91 4.67
C ARG A 59 -8.95 -13.13 5.90
N VAL A 60 -9.37 -12.64 7.06
CA VAL A 60 -8.64 -12.80 8.33
C VAL A 60 -8.53 -14.28 8.71
N GLN A 61 -9.61 -15.06 8.57
CA GLN A 61 -9.58 -16.50 8.86
C GLN A 61 -8.66 -17.25 7.89
N ALA A 62 -8.62 -16.88 6.61
CA ALA A 62 -7.70 -17.44 5.63
C ALA A 62 -6.23 -17.18 6.01
N TYR A 63 -5.86 -15.94 6.37
CA TYR A 63 -4.49 -15.60 6.79
C TYR A 63 -4.07 -16.24 8.13
N SER A 64 -5.02 -16.39 9.07
CA SER A 64 -4.77 -17.10 10.32
C SER A 64 -4.61 -18.62 10.12
N GLY A 65 -5.05 -19.12 8.96
CA GLY A 65 -5.04 -20.52 8.54
C GLY A 65 -5.95 -21.45 9.36
N ASN A 66 -6.92 -20.91 10.12
CA ASN A 66 -7.95 -21.71 10.78
C ASN A 66 -8.97 -22.25 9.75
N LEU A 67 -8.58 -23.32 9.04
CA LEU A 67 -9.36 -23.90 7.95
C LEU A 67 -10.73 -24.43 8.39
N ALA A 68 -10.87 -24.90 9.64
CA ALA A 68 -12.14 -25.42 10.16
C ALA A 68 -13.18 -24.30 10.34
N LYS A 69 -12.77 -23.16 10.91
CA LYS A 69 -13.65 -22.00 11.05
C LYS A 69 -13.94 -21.36 9.69
N LEU A 70 -12.93 -21.27 8.82
CA LEU A 70 -13.10 -20.80 7.44
C LEU A 70 -14.14 -21.62 6.67
N LEU A 71 -14.04 -22.96 6.73
CA LEU A 71 -15.00 -23.87 6.12
C LEU A 71 -16.41 -23.63 6.67
N SER A 72 -16.57 -23.43 7.97
CA SER A 72 -17.88 -23.17 8.58
C SER A 72 -18.53 -21.86 8.09
N LEU A 73 -17.70 -20.85 7.81
CA LEU A 73 -18.16 -19.54 7.31
C LEU A 73 -18.52 -19.61 5.83
N MET A 74 -17.69 -20.25 5.02
CA MET A 74 -17.95 -20.46 3.59
C MET A 74 -19.18 -21.34 3.35
N SER A 75 -19.45 -22.29 4.25
CA SER A 75 -20.63 -23.16 4.18
C SER A 75 -21.94 -22.45 4.56
N SER A 76 -21.90 -21.20 5.05
CA SER A 76 -23.09 -20.48 5.48
C SER A 76 -23.94 -20.02 4.28
N PRO A 77 -25.26 -20.28 4.24
CA PRO A 77 -26.15 -19.82 3.17
C PRO A 77 -26.37 -18.30 3.13
N ALA A 78 -25.94 -17.58 4.17
CA ALA A 78 -26.05 -16.11 4.28
C ALA A 78 -24.85 -15.34 3.66
N LEU A 79 -23.89 -16.04 3.04
CA LEU A 79 -22.72 -15.42 2.42
C LEU A 79 -23.12 -14.70 1.12
N PRO A 80 -22.69 -13.43 0.90
CA PRO A 80 -22.85 -12.74 -0.37
C PRO A 80 -21.95 -13.33 -1.46
N THR A 81 -22.11 -12.87 -2.71
CA THR A 81 -21.19 -13.22 -3.80
C THR A 81 -19.84 -12.54 -3.57
N ILE A 82 -18.75 -13.30 -3.50
CA ILE A 82 -17.43 -12.82 -3.13
C ILE A 82 -16.41 -13.29 -4.15
N ASP A 83 -15.61 -12.35 -4.68
CA ASP A 83 -14.49 -12.70 -5.54
C ASP A 83 -13.37 -13.36 -4.73
N LEU A 84 -12.95 -14.55 -5.18
CA LEU A 84 -11.83 -15.30 -4.64
C LEU A 84 -10.54 -14.45 -4.59
N SER A 85 -10.33 -13.52 -5.53
CA SER A 85 -9.14 -12.64 -5.57
C SER A 85 -8.90 -11.90 -4.25
N VAL A 86 -9.97 -11.55 -3.54
CA VAL A 86 -9.90 -10.75 -2.31
C VAL A 86 -9.19 -11.49 -1.19
N PHE A 87 -9.36 -12.81 -1.06
CA PHE A 87 -8.75 -13.61 0.01
C PHE A 87 -7.83 -14.74 -0.47
N ARG A 88 -7.59 -14.86 -1.79
CA ARG A 88 -6.73 -15.88 -2.41
C ARG A 88 -5.34 -15.97 -1.78
N ALA A 89 -4.66 -14.83 -1.61
CA ALA A 89 -3.32 -14.78 -1.03
C ALA A 89 -3.29 -15.27 0.42
N GLY A 90 -4.32 -14.92 1.20
CA GLY A 90 -4.50 -15.42 2.57
C GLY A 90 -4.79 -16.92 2.58
N LEU A 91 -5.58 -17.42 1.63
CA LEU A 91 -5.92 -18.84 1.52
C LEU A 91 -4.69 -19.68 1.15
N ILE A 92 -3.87 -19.21 0.19
CA ILE A 92 -2.60 -19.83 -0.18
C ILE A 92 -1.67 -19.89 1.04
N ALA A 93 -1.50 -18.77 1.76
CA ALA A 93 -0.67 -18.73 2.97
C ALA A 93 -1.20 -19.68 4.07
N GLY A 94 -2.52 -19.76 4.25
CA GLY A 94 -3.17 -20.68 5.19
C GLY A 94 -2.96 -22.16 4.81
N PHE A 95 -3.06 -22.49 3.52
CA PHE A 95 -2.86 -23.85 3.00
C PHE A 95 -1.39 -24.29 3.11
N LYS A 96 -0.42 -23.37 2.99
CA LYS A 96 1.00 -23.66 3.24
C LYS A 96 1.31 -23.96 4.71
N ARG A 97 0.58 -23.36 5.65
CA ARG A 97 0.88 -23.40 7.10
C ARG A 97 0.18 -24.54 7.87
N PHE A 98 -0.97 -25.01 7.40
CA PHE A 98 -1.82 -25.93 8.15
C PHE A 98 -1.83 -27.35 7.58
N GLN A 99 -2.03 -28.35 8.46
CA GLN A 99 -1.80 -29.77 8.15
C GLN A 99 -3.07 -30.58 7.81
N ASN A 100 -4.27 -29.99 7.84
CA ASN A 100 -5.52 -30.74 7.66
C ASN A 100 -5.98 -30.74 6.19
N VAL A 101 -5.63 -31.81 5.47
CA VAL A 101 -5.93 -32.02 4.05
C VAL A 101 -7.43 -32.13 3.76
N GLU A 102 -8.22 -32.68 4.68
CA GLU A 102 -9.66 -32.84 4.53
C GLU A 102 -10.41 -31.49 4.52
N ASN A 103 -10.00 -30.56 5.40
CA ASN A 103 -10.55 -29.20 5.40
C ASN A 103 -10.13 -28.42 4.15
N MET A 104 -8.89 -28.60 3.68
CA MET A 104 -8.44 -28.01 2.41
C MET A 104 -9.31 -28.48 1.25
N ALA A 105 -9.57 -29.79 1.16
CA ALA A 105 -10.37 -30.38 0.08
C ALA A 105 -11.83 -29.87 0.11
N LYS A 106 -12.46 -29.82 1.30
CA LYS A 106 -13.82 -29.29 1.46
C LYS A 106 -13.94 -27.80 1.14
N ILE A 107 -12.92 -27.00 1.49
CA ILE A 107 -12.90 -25.57 1.11
C ILE A 107 -12.82 -25.43 -0.41
N THR A 108 -11.95 -26.21 -1.06
CA THR A 108 -11.80 -26.19 -2.52
C THR A 108 -13.06 -26.71 -3.23
N GLU A 109 -13.76 -27.68 -2.63
CA GLU A 109 -15.08 -28.13 -3.11
C GLU A 109 -16.11 -27.00 -3.09
N LEU A 110 -16.18 -26.21 -2.01
CA LEU A 110 -17.07 -25.05 -1.94
C LEU A 110 -16.70 -24.00 -3.00
N LEU A 111 -15.41 -23.71 -3.18
CA LEU A 111 -14.97 -22.78 -4.23
C LEU A 111 -15.33 -23.26 -5.64
N TYR A 112 -15.42 -24.58 -5.84
CA TYR A 112 -15.75 -25.20 -7.12
C TYR A 112 -17.25 -25.29 -7.39
N LYS A 113 -18.05 -25.69 -6.39
CA LYS A 113 -19.49 -26.00 -6.56
C LYS A 113 -20.41 -24.81 -6.25
N ASP A 114 -19.96 -23.88 -5.43
CA ASP A 114 -20.77 -22.75 -5.00
C ASP A 114 -20.55 -21.54 -5.92
N ALA A 115 -21.58 -21.23 -6.72
CA ALA A 115 -21.57 -20.13 -7.69
C ALA A 115 -21.31 -18.75 -7.06
N ARG A 116 -21.46 -18.61 -5.73
CA ARG A 116 -21.18 -17.36 -5.02
C ARG A 116 -19.71 -16.92 -5.09
N PHE A 117 -18.78 -17.84 -5.33
CA PHE A 117 -17.35 -17.55 -5.46
C PHE A 117 -16.89 -17.31 -6.91
N ALA A 118 -17.82 -17.30 -7.87
CA ALA A 118 -17.57 -17.14 -9.30
C ALA A 118 -18.03 -15.76 -9.83
N ALA A 119 -17.75 -14.69 -9.08
CA ALA A 119 -18.29 -13.35 -9.33
C ALA A 119 -17.86 -12.69 -10.67
N ASP A 120 -16.77 -13.15 -11.30
CA ASP A 120 -16.17 -12.53 -12.50
C ASP A 120 -16.62 -13.15 -13.85
N GLY A 121 -17.59 -14.06 -13.86
CA GLY A 121 -18.02 -14.72 -15.10
C GLY A 121 -17.01 -15.74 -15.66
N HIS A 122 -15.95 -16.05 -14.92
CA HIS A 122 -15.04 -17.17 -15.17
C HIS A 122 -15.65 -18.49 -14.69
N ASP A 123 -15.37 -19.58 -15.40
CA ASP A 123 -15.81 -20.93 -15.01
C ASP A 123 -15.16 -21.32 -13.65
N ALA A 124 -15.92 -21.99 -12.78
CA ALA A 124 -15.43 -22.38 -11.45
C ALA A 124 -14.19 -23.30 -11.55
N SER A 125 -14.08 -24.05 -12.66
CA SER A 125 -12.90 -24.82 -13.06
C SER A 125 -11.66 -23.96 -13.33
N GLU A 126 -11.82 -22.77 -13.92
CA GLU A 126 -10.70 -21.84 -14.15
C GLU A 126 -10.25 -21.18 -12.84
N ASN A 127 -11.20 -20.77 -11.99
CA ASN A 127 -10.88 -20.11 -10.72
C ASN A 127 -10.17 -21.04 -9.74
N VAL A 128 -10.70 -22.26 -9.56
CA VAL A 128 -10.06 -23.27 -8.71
C VAL A 128 -8.76 -23.75 -9.32
N GLY A 129 -8.72 -23.94 -10.65
CA GLY A 129 -7.48 -24.28 -11.34
C GLY A 129 -6.39 -23.22 -11.15
N TYR A 130 -6.71 -21.93 -11.28
CA TYR A 130 -5.75 -20.84 -11.10
C TYR A 130 -5.30 -20.72 -9.64
N PHE A 131 -6.19 -20.99 -8.69
CA PHE A 131 -5.83 -21.11 -7.27
C PHE A 131 -4.83 -22.25 -7.03
N LEU A 132 -5.08 -23.44 -7.59
CA LEU A 132 -4.17 -24.57 -7.46
C LEU A 132 -2.81 -24.30 -8.12
N TYR A 133 -2.79 -23.64 -9.28
CA TYR A 133 -1.55 -23.19 -9.92
C TYR A 133 -0.74 -22.27 -9.01
N ASN A 134 -1.36 -21.21 -8.47
CA ASN A 134 -0.67 -20.26 -7.58
C ASN A 134 -0.25 -20.89 -6.26
N LEU A 135 -1.00 -21.88 -5.75
CA LEU A 135 -0.61 -22.62 -4.54
C LEU A 135 0.69 -23.38 -4.77
N ILE A 136 0.79 -24.12 -5.87
CA ILE A 136 1.98 -24.91 -6.22
C ILE A 136 3.16 -23.99 -6.59
N ASP A 137 2.93 -22.93 -7.35
CA ASP A 137 3.95 -21.91 -7.72
C ASP A 137 4.52 -21.18 -6.50
N SER A 138 3.70 -20.98 -5.45
CA SER A 138 4.12 -20.31 -4.22
C SER A 138 4.98 -21.16 -3.28
N MET A 139 5.17 -22.46 -3.57
CA MET A 139 5.96 -23.38 -2.75
C MET A 139 7.38 -23.52 -3.29
N SER A 140 8.38 -23.49 -2.42
CA SER A 140 9.77 -23.80 -2.81
C SER A 140 9.94 -25.29 -3.11
N GLU A 141 11.05 -25.66 -3.79
CA GLU A 141 11.39 -27.07 -4.04
C GLU A 141 11.41 -27.91 -2.74
N THR A 142 11.96 -27.35 -1.66
CA THR A 142 12.01 -27.99 -0.34
C THR A 142 10.64 -28.12 0.32
N GLU A 143 9.74 -27.15 0.14
CA GLU A 143 8.36 -27.18 0.64
C GLU A 143 7.49 -28.20 -0.13
N LEU A 144 7.70 -28.34 -1.45
CA LEU A 144 7.02 -29.32 -2.29
C LEU A 144 7.44 -30.75 -1.96
N GLN A 145 8.74 -30.98 -1.78
CA GLN A 145 9.27 -32.30 -1.41
C GLN A 145 8.83 -32.71 0.00
N SER A 146 8.88 -31.80 0.97
CA SER A 146 8.48 -32.09 2.36
C SER A 146 6.96 -32.29 2.54
N ASN A 147 6.15 -31.81 1.61
CA ASN A 147 4.69 -31.96 1.64
C ASN A 147 4.13 -32.84 0.51
N GLU A 148 4.98 -33.59 -0.21
CA GLU A 148 4.60 -34.37 -1.39
C GLU A 148 3.44 -35.33 -1.11
N GLU A 149 3.51 -36.12 -0.02
CA GLU A 149 2.46 -37.07 0.34
C GLU A 149 1.12 -36.38 0.67
N LYS A 150 1.16 -35.18 1.25
CA LYS A 150 -0.04 -34.41 1.60
C LYS A 150 -0.68 -33.80 0.36
N ILE A 151 0.12 -33.29 -0.57
CA ILE A 151 -0.37 -32.75 -1.85
C ILE A 151 -0.96 -33.89 -2.69
N ARG A 152 -0.36 -35.08 -2.63
CA ARG A 152 -0.89 -36.30 -3.23
C ARG A 152 -2.25 -36.68 -2.64
N GLU A 153 -2.36 -36.74 -1.31
CA GLU A 153 -3.64 -37.00 -0.62
C GLU A 153 -4.69 -35.95 -0.97
N TYR A 154 -4.29 -34.68 -1.02
CA TYR A 154 -5.15 -33.56 -1.39
C TYR A 154 -5.71 -33.72 -2.81
N PHE A 155 -4.87 -33.99 -3.81
CA PHE A 155 -5.33 -34.25 -5.19
C PHE A 155 -6.23 -35.49 -5.27
N GLY A 156 -5.92 -36.56 -4.52
CA GLY A 156 -6.80 -37.73 -4.43
C GLY A 156 -8.20 -37.39 -3.88
N LEU A 157 -8.27 -36.54 -2.85
CA LEU A 157 -9.54 -36.07 -2.29
C LEU A 157 -10.30 -35.16 -3.26
N LEU A 158 -9.63 -34.21 -3.92
CA LEU A 158 -10.26 -33.35 -4.93
C LEU A 158 -10.90 -34.17 -6.05
N LYS A 159 -10.22 -35.23 -6.49
CA LYS A 159 -10.74 -36.18 -7.49
C LYS A 159 -11.99 -36.89 -6.98
N SER A 160 -11.98 -37.38 -5.74
CA SER A 160 -13.14 -38.04 -5.13
C SER A 160 -14.35 -37.10 -5.00
N MET A 161 -14.11 -35.79 -4.91
CA MET A 161 -15.13 -34.74 -4.85
C MET A 161 -15.63 -34.28 -6.23
N ASN A 162 -15.10 -34.86 -7.31
CA ASN A 162 -15.40 -34.54 -8.71
C ASN A 162 -15.10 -33.09 -9.08
N ILE A 163 -13.97 -32.57 -8.57
CA ILE A 163 -13.45 -31.23 -8.87
C ILE A 163 -12.52 -31.36 -10.07
N ASN A 164 -12.78 -30.56 -11.10
CA ASN A 164 -12.04 -30.63 -12.35
C ASN A 164 -11.28 -29.33 -12.64
N ILE A 165 -10.15 -29.42 -13.33
CA ILE A 165 -9.36 -28.27 -13.81
C ILE A 165 -9.21 -28.32 -15.33
N SER A 166 -8.95 -27.16 -15.95
CA SER A 166 -8.71 -27.09 -17.39
C SER A 166 -7.32 -27.61 -17.79
N VAL A 167 -7.19 -28.07 -19.05
CA VAL A 167 -5.92 -28.59 -19.60
C VAL A 167 -4.81 -27.55 -19.60
N ASN A 168 -5.13 -26.27 -19.82
CA ASN A 168 -4.14 -25.19 -19.85
C ASN A 168 -3.53 -24.95 -18.46
N ILE A 169 -4.36 -25.02 -17.43
CA ILE A 169 -3.91 -24.87 -16.03
C ILE A 169 -3.09 -26.09 -15.62
N PHE A 170 -3.52 -27.30 -15.99
CA PHE A 170 -2.73 -28.52 -15.76
C PHE A 170 -1.34 -28.43 -16.39
N ARG A 171 -1.19 -27.87 -17.61
CA ARG A 171 0.14 -27.65 -18.22
C ARG A 171 1.02 -26.72 -17.39
N GLY A 172 0.44 -25.65 -16.84
CA GLY A 172 1.16 -24.74 -15.94
C GLY A 172 1.65 -25.48 -14.69
N ILE A 173 0.76 -26.21 -14.02
CA ILE A 173 1.09 -27.01 -12.81
C ILE A 173 2.14 -28.07 -13.14
N ARG A 174 2.00 -28.78 -14.26
CA ARG A 174 2.95 -29.79 -14.73
C ARG A 174 4.34 -29.21 -14.92
N ASN A 175 4.46 -28.07 -15.62
CA ASN A 175 5.76 -27.47 -15.88
C ASN A 175 6.47 -27.07 -14.57
N ILE A 176 5.73 -26.59 -13.57
CA ILE A 176 6.28 -26.28 -12.24
C ILE A 176 6.74 -27.57 -11.54
N LEU A 177 5.89 -28.58 -11.46
CA LEU A 177 6.23 -29.87 -10.82
C LEU A 177 7.39 -30.61 -11.50
N GLU A 178 7.48 -30.54 -12.83
CA GLU A 178 8.60 -31.09 -13.62
C GLU A 178 9.89 -30.32 -13.35
N SER A 179 9.83 -28.98 -13.24
CA SER A 179 11.01 -28.16 -12.91
C SER A 179 11.56 -28.43 -11.51
N HIS A 180 10.70 -28.83 -10.56
CA HIS A 180 11.07 -29.24 -9.20
C HIS A 180 11.35 -30.74 -9.05
N HIS A 181 11.42 -31.50 -10.16
CA HIS A 181 11.73 -32.94 -10.17
C HIS A 181 10.78 -33.83 -9.34
N VAL A 182 9.48 -33.52 -9.29
CA VAL A 182 8.46 -34.30 -8.55
C VAL A 182 7.42 -34.95 -9.50
N PRO A 183 7.81 -35.98 -10.29
CA PRO A 183 6.97 -36.53 -11.36
C PRO A 183 5.75 -37.33 -10.86
N GLU A 184 5.75 -37.80 -9.61
CA GLU A 184 4.61 -38.54 -9.05
C GLU A 184 3.40 -37.63 -8.78
N LEU A 185 3.63 -36.35 -8.43
CA LEU A 185 2.55 -35.36 -8.30
C LEU A 185 1.95 -34.97 -9.64
N VAL A 186 2.71 -35.05 -10.73
CA VAL A 186 2.22 -34.80 -12.10
C VAL A 186 1.14 -35.81 -12.48
N LYS A 187 1.34 -37.09 -12.14
CA LYS A 187 0.34 -38.16 -12.41
C LYS A 187 -0.96 -37.92 -11.66
N GLU A 188 -0.89 -37.43 -10.43
CA GLU A 188 -2.06 -37.19 -9.58
C GLU A 188 -2.80 -35.91 -9.98
N ALA A 189 -2.07 -34.84 -10.30
CA ALA A 189 -2.66 -33.62 -10.87
C ALA A 189 -3.38 -33.88 -12.21
N LEU A 190 -2.90 -34.84 -13.02
CA LEU A 190 -3.55 -35.24 -14.26
C LEU A 190 -4.93 -35.86 -14.03
N THR A 191 -5.15 -36.49 -12.87
CA THR A 191 -6.44 -37.13 -12.57
C THR A 191 -7.57 -36.14 -12.29
N LEU A 192 -7.23 -34.86 -12.09
CA LEU A 192 -8.16 -33.77 -11.83
C LEU A 192 -8.62 -33.05 -13.10
N VAL A 193 -8.19 -33.45 -14.30
CA VAL A 193 -8.57 -32.73 -15.52
C VAL A 193 -9.99 -33.13 -15.98
N ASP A 194 -10.79 -32.14 -16.36
CA ASP A 194 -12.22 -32.34 -16.72
C ASP A 194 -12.42 -33.32 -17.88
N LYS A 195 -13.36 -34.25 -17.70
CA LYS A 195 -13.76 -35.26 -18.69
C LYS A 195 -14.91 -34.80 -19.60
N THR A 196 -15.66 -33.77 -19.18
CA THR A 196 -16.81 -33.18 -19.94
C THR A 196 -16.38 -32.25 -21.06
N ASP A 197 -15.10 -31.88 -21.06
CA ASP A 197 -14.37 -31.59 -22.28
C ASP A 197 -14.30 -32.95 -23.05
N ASP A 198 -15.42 -33.34 -23.66
CA ASP A 198 -15.67 -34.65 -24.28
C ASP A 198 -14.90 -34.80 -25.62
N MET A 199 -13.79 -34.06 -25.71
CA MET A 199 -12.75 -34.15 -26.71
C MET A 199 -11.37 -34.32 -26.06
N THR A 200 -11.26 -34.60 -24.76
CA THR A 200 -9.96 -34.64 -24.05
C THR A 200 -9.66 -35.93 -23.30
N GLU A 201 -10.63 -36.74 -22.88
CA GLU A 201 -10.31 -38.05 -22.25
C GLU A 201 -9.73 -39.05 -23.27
N VAL A 202 -10.23 -39.04 -24.52
CA VAL A 202 -9.64 -39.80 -25.65
C VAL A 202 -8.35 -39.15 -26.16
N MET A 203 -8.14 -37.87 -25.84
CA MET A 203 -6.98 -37.12 -26.32
C MET A 203 -5.84 -36.94 -25.29
N MET A 204 -6.01 -37.40 -24.05
CA MET A 204 -4.92 -37.51 -23.07
C MET A 204 -4.19 -38.86 -23.14
N PHE A 205 -4.80 -39.87 -23.75
CA PHE A 205 -4.21 -41.20 -23.93
C PHE A 205 -3.77 -41.53 -25.35
N ARG A 206 -3.96 -40.63 -26.32
CA ARG A 206 -3.23 -40.70 -27.60
C ARG A 206 -2.09 -39.71 -27.52
N SER A 207 -0.89 -40.16 -27.91
CA SER A 207 0.23 -39.26 -28.20
C SER A 207 -0.27 -38.02 -28.94
N SER A 208 0.35 -36.86 -28.75
CA SER A 208 -0.05 -35.64 -29.49
C SER A 208 -0.11 -35.87 -31.02
N GLU A 209 0.65 -36.85 -31.52
CA GLU A 209 0.53 -37.42 -32.86
C GLU A 209 -0.83 -38.07 -33.20
N GLY A 210 -1.44 -38.84 -32.31
CA GLY A 210 -2.76 -39.44 -32.53
C GLY A 210 -3.89 -38.42 -32.58
N ARG A 211 -3.77 -37.28 -31.87
CA ARG A 211 -4.71 -36.14 -31.97
C ARG A 211 -4.58 -35.44 -33.32
N ILE A 212 -3.35 -35.16 -33.74
CA ILE A 212 -3.04 -34.55 -35.04
C ILE A 212 -3.54 -35.46 -36.17
N SER A 213 -3.25 -36.76 -36.10
CA SER A 213 -3.67 -37.74 -37.11
C SER A 213 -5.19 -37.84 -37.25
N ALA A 214 -5.94 -37.86 -36.13
CA ALA A 214 -7.39 -37.91 -36.16
C ALA A 214 -7.98 -36.63 -36.78
N LEU A 215 -7.51 -35.45 -36.37
CA LEU A 215 -7.97 -34.17 -36.88
C LEU A 215 -7.61 -33.96 -38.35
N VAL A 216 -6.43 -34.40 -38.80
CA VAL A 216 -6.04 -34.39 -40.22
C VAL A 216 -6.97 -35.29 -41.03
N LYS A 217 -7.33 -36.47 -40.52
CA LYS A 217 -8.26 -37.39 -41.18
C LYS A 217 -9.68 -36.80 -41.29
N THR A 218 -10.20 -36.27 -40.19
CA THR A 218 -11.53 -35.62 -40.18
C THR A 218 -11.57 -34.38 -41.08
N LEU A 219 -10.48 -33.63 -41.16
CA LEU A 219 -10.37 -32.49 -42.08
C LEU A 219 -10.42 -32.93 -43.55
N ALA A 220 -9.71 -34.02 -43.90
CA ALA A 220 -9.74 -34.60 -45.24
C ALA A 220 -11.12 -35.16 -45.60
N GLU A 221 -11.81 -35.83 -44.67
CA GLU A 221 -13.17 -36.36 -44.85
C GLU A 221 -14.18 -35.23 -45.07
N GLN A 222 -14.15 -34.17 -44.25
CA GLN A 222 -15.03 -33.01 -44.40
C GLN A 222 -14.87 -32.31 -45.75
N LYS A 223 -13.64 -32.28 -46.28
CA LYS A 223 -13.35 -31.71 -47.59
C LYS A 223 -13.79 -32.60 -48.75
N ALA A 224 -13.61 -33.91 -48.64
CA ALA A 224 -14.13 -34.87 -49.60
C ALA A 224 -15.68 -34.83 -49.69
N GLU A 225 -16.34 -34.53 -48.57
CA GLU A 225 -17.81 -34.44 -48.46
C GLU A 225 -18.37 -33.03 -48.78
N GLY A 226 -17.53 -32.04 -49.10
CA GLY A 226 -17.97 -30.66 -49.38
C GLY A 226 -18.52 -29.90 -48.17
N LYS A 227 -18.21 -30.34 -46.94
CA LYS A 227 -18.66 -29.72 -45.69
C LYS A 227 -17.70 -28.58 -45.27
N PRO A 228 -18.20 -27.57 -44.52
CA PRO A 228 -17.36 -26.48 -44.03
C PRO A 228 -16.28 -26.98 -43.07
N ALA A 229 -15.01 -26.80 -43.45
CA ALA A 229 -13.85 -27.36 -42.73
C ALA A 229 -13.18 -26.35 -41.75
N HIS A 230 -13.62 -25.09 -41.76
CA HIS A 230 -12.98 -23.96 -41.07
C HIS A 230 -12.83 -24.15 -39.54
N LEU A 231 -13.81 -24.76 -38.87
CA LEU A 231 -13.73 -25.03 -37.42
C LEU A 231 -12.72 -26.12 -37.07
N THR A 232 -12.69 -27.19 -37.86
CA THR A 232 -11.75 -28.32 -37.69
C THR A 232 -10.32 -27.87 -37.98
N LEU A 233 -10.14 -27.07 -39.04
CA LEU A 233 -8.86 -26.47 -39.40
C LEU A 233 -8.34 -25.54 -38.29
N LYS A 234 -9.18 -24.66 -37.74
CA LYS A 234 -8.84 -23.81 -36.59
C LYS A 234 -8.38 -24.64 -35.38
N LYS A 235 -9.11 -25.70 -35.03
CA LYS A 235 -8.76 -26.60 -33.93
C LYS A 235 -7.41 -27.29 -34.16
N LEU A 236 -7.18 -27.80 -35.37
CA LEU A 236 -5.92 -28.45 -35.73
C LEU A 236 -4.73 -27.49 -35.65
N ILE A 237 -4.88 -26.27 -36.17
CA ILE A 237 -3.85 -25.22 -36.08
C ILE A 237 -3.56 -24.84 -34.61
N ASN A 238 -4.58 -24.73 -33.76
CA ASN A 238 -4.38 -24.49 -32.33
C ASN A 238 -3.61 -25.63 -31.66
N VAL A 239 -3.95 -26.88 -31.95
CA VAL A 239 -3.23 -28.06 -31.41
C VAL A 239 -1.78 -28.08 -31.88
N LEU A 240 -1.52 -27.83 -33.17
CA LEU A 240 -0.16 -27.76 -33.70
C LEU A 240 0.65 -26.60 -33.12
N SER A 241 -0.01 -25.48 -32.84
CA SER A 241 0.60 -24.32 -32.19
C SER A 241 0.99 -24.62 -30.73
N ILE A 242 0.17 -25.37 -30.01
CA ILE A 242 0.49 -25.84 -28.66
C ILE A 242 1.68 -26.80 -28.65
N GLU A 243 1.76 -27.68 -29.64
CA GLU A 243 2.83 -28.68 -29.79
C GLU A 243 4.08 -28.12 -30.49
N GLU A 244 4.14 -26.81 -30.76
CA GLU A 244 5.24 -26.11 -31.43
C GLU A 244 5.64 -26.72 -32.80
N LYS A 245 4.66 -27.26 -33.54
CA LYS A 245 4.86 -27.89 -34.87
C LYS A 245 4.60 -26.91 -36.02
N LEU A 246 5.49 -25.93 -36.17
CA LEU A 246 5.34 -24.84 -37.15
C LEU A 246 5.18 -25.33 -38.60
N GLU A 247 6.07 -26.20 -39.09
CA GLU A 247 6.09 -26.62 -40.51
C GLU A 247 4.79 -27.32 -40.92
N GLN A 248 4.25 -28.19 -40.06
CA GLN A 248 2.98 -28.88 -40.30
C GLN A 248 1.80 -27.91 -40.31
N ALA A 249 1.84 -26.89 -39.46
CA ALA A 249 0.80 -25.87 -39.40
C ALA A 249 0.80 -24.98 -40.66
N LEU A 250 1.97 -24.64 -41.19
CA LEU A 250 2.11 -23.88 -42.44
C LEU A 250 1.71 -24.71 -43.68
N ASP A 251 2.04 -26.01 -43.71
CA ASP A 251 1.59 -26.92 -44.79
C ASP A 251 0.07 -27.12 -44.79
N LEU A 252 -0.55 -27.14 -43.61
CA LEU A 252 -2.02 -27.17 -43.52
C LEU A 252 -2.66 -25.86 -43.97
N LYS A 253 -2.04 -24.71 -43.64
CA LYS A 253 -2.49 -23.41 -44.14
C LYS A 253 -2.44 -23.36 -45.65
N SER A 254 -1.37 -23.84 -46.29
CA SER A 254 -1.22 -23.80 -47.75
C SER A 254 -2.21 -24.73 -48.46
N LYS A 255 -2.52 -25.88 -47.87
CA LYS A 255 -3.48 -26.86 -48.42
C LYS A 255 -4.94 -26.42 -48.29
N TYR A 256 -5.29 -25.69 -47.24
CA TYR A 256 -6.67 -25.34 -46.90
C TYR A 256 -6.88 -23.83 -46.74
N GLU A 257 -6.28 -23.05 -47.63
CA GLU A 257 -6.29 -21.58 -47.55
C GLU A 257 -7.71 -20.99 -47.59
N ASP A 258 -8.62 -21.56 -48.37
CA ASP A 258 -9.99 -21.07 -48.52
C ASP A 258 -10.77 -21.09 -47.19
N ASP A 259 -10.55 -22.09 -46.32
CA ASP A 259 -11.24 -22.22 -45.03
C ASP A 259 -10.53 -21.54 -43.86
N MET A 260 -9.40 -20.89 -44.11
CA MET A 260 -8.66 -20.19 -43.07
C MET A 260 -9.48 -19.02 -42.52
N THR A 261 -9.74 -19.07 -41.21
CA THR A 261 -10.41 -18.00 -40.45
C THR A 261 -9.39 -16.99 -39.92
N PRO A 262 -9.79 -15.73 -39.68
CA PRO A 262 -8.93 -14.72 -39.07
C PRO A 262 -8.33 -15.18 -37.73
N ALA A 263 -9.10 -15.91 -36.91
CA ALA A 263 -8.61 -16.49 -35.66
C ALA A 263 -7.51 -17.56 -35.88
N ALA A 264 -7.62 -18.38 -36.94
CA ALA A 264 -6.59 -19.36 -37.28
C ALA A 264 -5.30 -18.68 -37.78
N TYR A 265 -5.42 -17.61 -38.58
CA TYR A 265 -4.29 -16.76 -38.95
C TYR A 265 -3.63 -16.15 -37.71
N ALA A 266 -4.40 -15.59 -36.77
CA ALA A 266 -3.87 -15.01 -35.54
C ALA A 266 -3.08 -16.03 -34.69
N THR A 267 -3.54 -17.28 -34.61
CA THR A 267 -2.79 -18.36 -33.95
C THR A 267 -1.48 -18.69 -34.67
N LEU A 268 -1.49 -18.77 -36.00
CA LEU A 268 -0.28 -19.04 -36.79
C LEU A 268 0.72 -17.89 -36.70
N ILE A 269 0.28 -16.64 -36.76
CA ILE A 269 1.13 -15.46 -36.59
C ILE A 269 1.87 -15.55 -35.25
N ASN A 270 1.15 -15.85 -34.16
CA ASN A 270 1.76 -16.00 -32.84
C ASN A 270 2.75 -17.18 -32.76
N LEU A 271 2.45 -18.29 -33.44
CA LEU A 271 3.35 -19.44 -33.55
C LEU A 271 4.65 -19.07 -34.30
N CYS A 272 4.53 -18.42 -35.46
CA CYS A 272 5.66 -17.90 -36.22
C CYS A 272 6.50 -16.95 -35.36
N CYS A 273 5.87 -16.07 -34.57
CA CYS A 273 6.58 -15.19 -33.66
C CYS A 273 7.37 -15.95 -32.57
N ARG A 274 6.80 -17.01 -31.98
CA ARG A 274 7.51 -17.84 -30.99
C ARG A 274 8.70 -18.60 -31.58
N HIS A 275 8.61 -19.01 -32.83
CA HIS A 275 9.70 -19.64 -33.59
C HIS A 275 10.63 -18.64 -34.28
N ASP A 276 10.52 -17.33 -33.98
CA ASP A 276 11.39 -16.29 -34.53
C ASP A 276 11.33 -16.16 -36.07
N ASN A 277 10.24 -16.59 -36.71
CA ASN A 277 10.06 -16.54 -38.17
C ASN A 277 9.31 -15.27 -38.60
N ALA A 278 10.04 -14.18 -38.81
CA ALA A 278 9.49 -12.86 -39.13
C ALA A 278 8.83 -12.77 -40.51
N GLU A 279 9.38 -13.45 -41.52
CA GLU A 279 8.89 -13.39 -42.90
C GLU A 279 7.50 -13.99 -43.06
N GLU A 280 7.31 -15.22 -42.57
CA GLU A 280 6.02 -15.87 -42.64
C GLU A 280 4.99 -15.22 -41.71
N ALA A 281 5.40 -14.71 -40.54
CA ALA A 281 4.50 -13.96 -39.65
C ALA A 281 3.91 -12.71 -40.34
N LEU A 282 4.75 -11.94 -41.05
CA LEU A 282 4.32 -10.75 -41.78
C LEU A 282 3.41 -11.11 -42.96
N LYS A 283 3.78 -12.15 -43.72
CA LYS A 283 2.98 -12.65 -44.85
C LYS A 283 1.59 -13.07 -44.41
N LEU A 284 1.49 -13.85 -43.33
CA LEU A 284 0.22 -14.27 -42.73
C LEU A 284 -0.60 -13.07 -42.25
N LYS A 285 0.05 -12.03 -41.72
CA LYS A 285 -0.63 -10.79 -41.31
C LYS A 285 -1.24 -10.04 -42.50
N ILE A 286 -0.51 -9.95 -43.62
CA ILE A 286 -0.99 -9.32 -44.86
C ILE A 286 -2.16 -10.11 -45.44
N GLU A 287 -2.06 -11.44 -45.49
CA GLU A 287 -3.13 -12.31 -45.99
C GLU A 287 -4.40 -12.22 -45.13
N MET A 288 -4.25 -12.18 -43.80
CA MET A 288 -5.36 -11.98 -42.88
C MET A 288 -6.08 -10.65 -43.15
N ALA A 289 -5.32 -9.56 -43.34
CA ALA A 289 -5.87 -8.24 -43.63
C ALA A 289 -6.54 -8.15 -45.01
N ARG A 290 -6.09 -8.93 -46.01
CA ARG A 290 -6.74 -9.02 -47.33
C ARG A 290 -8.09 -9.71 -47.28
N LYS A 291 -8.25 -10.72 -46.42
CA LYS A 291 -9.53 -11.43 -46.25
C LYS A 291 -10.53 -10.60 -45.44
N ASP A 292 -10.06 -9.98 -44.37
CA ASP A 292 -10.90 -9.20 -43.47
C ASP A 292 -10.07 -8.07 -42.83
N SER A 293 -10.27 -6.84 -43.29
CA SER A 293 -9.52 -5.68 -42.82
C SER A 293 -9.95 -5.22 -41.43
N GLU A 294 -11.20 -5.49 -41.03
CA GLU A 294 -11.75 -5.06 -39.74
C GLU A 294 -11.22 -5.90 -38.59
N VAL A 295 -10.87 -7.17 -38.83
CA VAL A 295 -10.37 -8.06 -37.77
C VAL A 295 -9.00 -7.60 -37.26
N ALA A 296 -8.93 -7.39 -35.94
CA ALA A 296 -7.72 -7.02 -35.22
C ALA A 296 -7.07 -8.22 -34.53
N LEU A 297 -5.74 -8.21 -34.40
CA LEU A 297 -5.07 -9.07 -33.43
C LEU A 297 -5.32 -8.54 -32.01
N ASP A 298 -5.07 -9.35 -30.98
CA ASP A 298 -5.00 -8.82 -29.61
C ASP A 298 -3.66 -8.12 -29.35
N ALA A 299 -3.60 -7.35 -28.25
CA ALA A 299 -2.41 -6.60 -27.88
C ALA A 299 -1.16 -7.49 -27.76
N GLN A 300 -1.29 -8.70 -27.20
CA GLN A 300 -0.16 -9.60 -27.01
C GLN A 300 0.42 -10.06 -28.36
N LYS A 301 -0.42 -10.41 -29.33
CA LYS A 301 -0.01 -10.83 -30.68
C LYS A 301 0.58 -9.69 -31.49
N TYR A 302 -0.01 -8.49 -31.42
CA TYR A 302 0.56 -7.29 -32.05
C TYR A 302 1.96 -7.00 -31.53
N ILE A 303 2.14 -7.00 -30.20
CA ILE A 303 3.45 -6.80 -29.59
C ILE A 303 4.41 -7.91 -30.00
N ALA A 304 4.01 -9.19 -29.94
CA ALA A 304 4.86 -10.30 -30.39
C ALA A 304 5.37 -10.13 -31.83
N LEU A 305 4.52 -9.62 -32.72
CA LEU A 305 4.89 -9.34 -34.12
C LEU A 305 5.90 -8.19 -34.21
N VAL A 306 5.66 -7.07 -33.52
CA VAL A 306 6.60 -5.94 -33.43
C VAL A 306 7.97 -6.42 -32.94
N ARG A 307 8.00 -7.24 -31.87
CA ARG A 307 9.27 -7.78 -31.31
C ARG A 307 10.09 -8.52 -32.35
N VAL A 308 9.45 -9.44 -33.08
CA VAL A 308 10.14 -10.32 -34.04
C VAL A 308 10.56 -9.56 -35.29
N LEU A 309 9.73 -8.64 -35.79
CA LEU A 309 10.07 -7.76 -36.91
C LEU A 309 11.26 -6.85 -36.58
N SER A 310 11.22 -6.18 -35.42
CA SER A 310 12.32 -5.35 -34.93
C SER A 310 13.60 -6.15 -34.74
N LYS A 311 13.51 -7.37 -34.19
CA LYS A 311 14.68 -8.27 -34.05
C LYS A 311 15.30 -8.66 -35.40
N HIS A 312 14.53 -8.69 -36.49
CA HIS A 312 15.02 -9.00 -37.83
C HIS A 312 15.37 -7.76 -38.68
N GLY A 313 15.36 -6.55 -38.09
CA GLY A 313 15.68 -5.31 -38.79
C GLY A 313 14.58 -4.81 -39.74
N LYS A 314 13.36 -5.37 -39.64
CA LYS A 314 12.19 -4.96 -40.42
C LYS A 314 11.46 -3.82 -39.71
N LEU A 315 12.11 -2.67 -39.65
CA LEU A 315 11.66 -1.53 -38.84
C LEU A 315 10.36 -0.92 -39.38
N GLU A 316 10.29 -0.63 -40.69
CA GLU A 316 9.13 0.04 -41.28
C GLU A 316 7.86 -0.79 -41.09
N GLU A 317 7.95 -2.11 -41.25
CA GLU A 317 6.85 -3.02 -41.00
C GLU A 317 6.47 -3.05 -39.53
N ALA A 318 7.44 -3.01 -38.61
CA ALA A 318 7.14 -2.92 -37.17
C ALA A 318 6.40 -1.60 -36.83
N LEU A 319 6.78 -0.48 -37.45
CA LEU A 319 6.12 0.82 -37.26
C LEU A 319 4.69 0.82 -37.84
N ASP A 320 4.48 0.19 -38.99
CA ASP A 320 3.15 0.08 -39.59
C ASP A 320 2.22 -0.79 -38.73
N ILE A 321 2.74 -1.84 -38.11
CA ILE A 321 1.98 -2.66 -37.15
C ILE A 321 1.57 -1.84 -35.91
N LEU A 322 2.42 -0.94 -35.41
CA LEU A 322 2.07 -0.03 -34.30
C LEU A 322 1.00 0.99 -34.71
N LYS A 323 1.06 1.54 -35.93
CA LYS A 323 0.02 2.43 -36.46
C LYS A 323 -1.32 1.70 -36.58
N GLU A 324 -1.33 0.48 -37.13
CA GLU A 324 -2.54 -0.34 -37.23
C GLU A 324 -3.13 -0.63 -35.84
N MET A 325 -2.28 -0.93 -34.85
CA MET A 325 -2.70 -1.17 -33.48
C MET A 325 -3.44 0.06 -32.89
N LYS A 326 -2.97 1.27 -33.21
CA LYS A 326 -3.63 2.51 -32.81
C LYS A 326 -4.94 2.75 -33.56
N GLU A 327 -4.95 2.56 -34.88
CA GLU A 327 -6.15 2.70 -35.72
C GLU A 327 -7.29 1.79 -35.23
N LYS A 328 -6.95 0.57 -34.77
CA LYS A 328 -7.90 -0.41 -34.23
C LYS A 328 -8.20 -0.21 -32.72
N ASN A 329 -7.73 0.87 -32.11
CA ASN A 329 -7.96 1.25 -30.71
C ASN A 329 -7.57 0.17 -29.67
N ILE A 330 -6.45 -0.53 -29.90
CA ILE A 330 -6.00 -1.59 -28.98
C ILE A 330 -5.11 -1.00 -27.90
N MET A 331 -5.51 -1.20 -26.65
CA MET A 331 -4.78 -0.71 -25.49
C MET A 331 -3.63 -1.65 -25.10
N ILE A 332 -2.45 -1.08 -24.85
CA ILE A 332 -1.31 -1.80 -24.26
C ILE A 332 -1.49 -1.84 -22.75
N ARG A 333 -1.40 -3.03 -22.15
CA ARG A 333 -1.34 -3.21 -20.69
C ARG A 333 0.10 -3.04 -20.20
N ASP A 334 0.29 -2.61 -18.96
CA ASP A 334 1.61 -2.31 -18.39
C ASP A 334 2.59 -3.49 -18.44
N ASN A 335 2.10 -4.72 -18.28
CA ASN A 335 2.93 -5.92 -18.38
C ASN A 335 3.51 -6.16 -19.80
N LEU A 336 2.87 -5.64 -20.85
CA LEU A 336 3.35 -5.74 -22.23
C LEU A 336 4.39 -4.66 -22.58
N ILE A 337 4.44 -3.56 -21.84
CA ILE A 337 5.43 -2.49 -22.02
C ILE A 337 6.85 -3.02 -21.81
N GLY A 338 7.04 -3.92 -20.85
CA GLY A 338 8.34 -4.58 -20.60
C GLY A 338 8.89 -5.31 -21.83
N PHE A 339 8.03 -5.91 -22.66
CA PHE A 339 8.45 -6.58 -23.89
C PHE A 339 8.93 -5.59 -24.98
N LEU A 340 8.35 -4.39 -25.05
CA LEU A 340 8.81 -3.32 -25.94
C LEU A 340 10.17 -2.80 -25.50
N THR A 341 10.36 -2.55 -24.20
CA THR A 341 11.67 -2.18 -23.63
C THR A 341 12.74 -3.23 -23.94
N PHE A 342 12.44 -4.52 -23.73
CA PHE A 342 13.37 -5.61 -24.05
C PHE A 342 13.73 -5.64 -25.54
N THR A 343 12.75 -5.39 -26.41
CA THR A 343 12.98 -5.37 -27.87
C THR A 343 13.90 -4.23 -28.26
N MET A 344 13.63 -3.03 -27.78
CA MET A 344 14.51 -1.88 -28.04
C MET A 344 15.90 -2.10 -27.46
N ASN A 345 16.04 -2.74 -26.28
CA ASN A 345 17.35 -3.13 -25.76
C ASN A 345 18.06 -4.14 -26.66
N SER A 346 17.34 -5.09 -27.25
CA SER A 346 17.94 -6.03 -28.22
C SER A 346 18.42 -5.34 -29.50
N ILE A 347 17.77 -4.24 -29.91
CA ILE A 347 18.22 -3.37 -31.02
C ILE A 347 19.42 -2.53 -30.58
N ALA A 348 19.43 -2.04 -29.33
CA ALA A 348 20.53 -1.27 -28.76
C ALA A 348 21.84 -2.07 -28.77
N MET A 349 21.78 -3.36 -28.45
CA MET A 349 22.94 -4.27 -28.54
C MET A 349 23.50 -4.41 -29.97
N LYS A 350 22.71 -4.08 -31.01
CA LYS A 350 23.16 -4.06 -32.40
C LYS A 350 23.71 -2.69 -32.84
N GLY A 351 23.57 -1.65 -32.01
CA GLY A 351 24.05 -0.30 -32.29
C GLY A 351 23.16 0.54 -33.20
N ASP A 352 21.89 0.17 -33.42
CA ASP A 352 20.97 0.92 -34.30
C ASP A 352 20.12 1.93 -33.50
N ALA A 353 20.70 3.11 -33.24
CA ALA A 353 20.05 4.18 -32.47
C ALA A 353 18.87 4.83 -33.21
N ASP A 354 18.93 4.91 -34.55
CA ASP A 354 17.88 5.50 -35.38
C ASP A 354 16.60 4.66 -35.33
N ALA A 355 16.74 3.34 -35.39
CA ALA A 355 15.60 2.43 -35.25
C ALA A 355 14.91 2.55 -33.89
N ILE A 356 15.69 2.67 -32.80
CA ILE A 356 15.14 2.86 -31.45
C ILE A 356 14.39 4.18 -31.36
N ARG A 357 14.99 5.27 -31.87
CA ARG A 357 14.39 6.61 -31.83
C ARG A 357 13.05 6.62 -32.57
N ARG A 358 12.98 6.06 -33.78
CA ARG A 358 11.72 5.97 -34.55
C ARG A 358 10.66 5.14 -33.84
N LEU A 359 11.04 4.04 -33.20
CA LEU A 359 10.11 3.21 -32.41
C LEU A 359 9.58 3.99 -31.20
N GLN A 360 10.45 4.65 -30.44
CA GLN A 360 10.07 5.47 -29.29
C GLN A 360 9.12 6.60 -29.70
N GLU A 361 9.50 7.40 -30.69
CA GLU A 361 8.67 8.50 -31.21
C GLU A 361 7.30 8.00 -31.67
N THR A 362 7.25 6.88 -32.39
CA THR A 362 5.98 6.31 -32.86
C THR A 362 5.10 5.83 -31.70
N ILE A 363 5.68 5.15 -30.70
CA ILE A 363 4.94 4.69 -29.52
C ILE A 363 4.37 5.87 -28.73
N PHE A 364 5.16 6.93 -28.54
CA PHE A 364 4.76 8.10 -27.77
C PHE A 364 3.77 9.00 -28.51
N THR A 365 4.00 9.27 -29.79
CA THR A 365 3.10 10.11 -30.62
C THR A 365 1.74 9.46 -30.85
N LEU A 366 1.68 8.13 -31.00
CA LEU A 366 0.42 7.40 -31.07
C LEU A 366 -0.28 7.26 -29.70
N GLY A 367 0.40 7.61 -28.60
CA GLY A 367 -0.11 7.46 -27.24
C GLY A 367 -0.38 5.99 -26.88
N LEU A 368 0.42 5.06 -27.43
CA LEU A 368 0.30 3.63 -27.16
C LEU A 368 0.87 3.26 -25.78
N ALA A 369 1.92 3.95 -25.34
CA ALA A 369 2.47 3.85 -24.00
C ALA A 369 2.99 5.22 -23.53
N LYS A 370 2.94 5.47 -22.22
CA LYS A 370 3.51 6.70 -21.64
C LYS A 370 5.04 6.62 -21.63
N PRO A 371 5.76 7.73 -21.91
CA PRO A 371 7.20 7.80 -21.70
C PRO A 371 7.54 7.43 -20.26
N SER A 372 8.50 6.54 -20.10
CA SER A 372 9.00 6.09 -18.81
C SER A 372 10.51 5.89 -18.91
N ASN A 373 11.21 6.00 -17.78
CA ASN A 373 12.65 5.77 -17.72
C ASN A 373 13.06 4.44 -18.38
N GLY A 374 12.25 3.38 -18.21
CA GLY A 374 12.45 2.08 -18.86
C GLY A 374 12.33 2.13 -20.40
N LEU A 375 11.33 2.83 -20.95
CA LEU A 375 11.16 2.94 -22.41
C LEU A 375 12.17 3.90 -23.05
N CYS A 376 12.65 4.90 -22.32
CA CYS A 376 13.66 5.86 -22.78
C CYS A 376 15.11 5.33 -22.65
N SER A 377 15.37 4.40 -21.71
CA SER A 377 16.68 3.78 -21.46
C SER A 377 17.38 3.19 -22.69
N PRO A 378 16.73 2.45 -23.61
CA PRO A 378 17.41 1.72 -24.67
C PRO A 378 18.21 2.61 -25.63
N LEU A 379 17.72 3.83 -25.89
CA LEU A 379 18.42 4.80 -26.75
C LEU A 379 19.76 5.22 -26.13
N VAL A 380 19.74 5.52 -24.83
CA VAL A 380 20.96 5.87 -24.08
C VAL A 380 21.90 4.66 -24.02
N THR A 381 21.38 3.46 -23.76
CA THR A 381 22.17 2.22 -23.76
C THR A 381 22.86 2.00 -25.11
N CYS A 382 22.18 2.24 -26.23
CA CYS A 382 22.77 2.10 -27.56
C CYS A 382 24.02 2.99 -27.74
N TYR A 383 23.94 4.26 -27.34
CA TYR A 383 25.07 5.20 -27.43
C TYR A 383 26.20 4.89 -26.43
N LEU A 384 25.86 4.39 -25.24
CA LEU A 384 26.86 3.97 -24.24
C LEU A 384 27.67 2.77 -24.74
N GLU A 385 27.01 1.75 -25.30
CA GLU A 385 27.67 0.57 -25.86
C GLU A 385 28.51 0.89 -27.10
N SER A 386 28.08 1.87 -27.91
CA SER A 386 28.87 2.36 -29.05
C SER A 386 30.03 3.27 -28.65
N GLY A 387 30.18 3.62 -27.37
CA GLY A 387 31.21 4.51 -26.85
C GLY A 387 31.02 6.00 -27.22
N ASP A 388 29.84 6.36 -27.75
CA ASP A 388 29.47 7.73 -28.09
C ASP A 388 28.75 8.40 -26.91
N HIS A 389 29.54 8.87 -25.95
CA HIS A 389 28.98 9.52 -24.75
C HIS A 389 28.33 10.88 -25.04
N ALA A 390 28.72 11.56 -26.12
CA ALA A 390 28.10 12.82 -26.51
C ALA A 390 26.68 12.57 -27.02
N GLY A 391 26.51 11.59 -27.92
CA GLY A 391 25.19 11.13 -28.36
C GLY A 391 24.33 10.59 -27.21
N ALA A 392 24.94 9.88 -26.25
CA ALA A 392 24.24 9.42 -25.04
C ALA A 392 23.73 10.59 -24.19
N PHE A 393 24.54 11.63 -23.99
CA PHE A 393 24.14 12.81 -23.24
C PHE A 393 23.05 13.62 -23.96
N ASP A 394 23.18 13.80 -25.28
CA ASP A 394 22.17 14.46 -26.10
C ASP A 394 20.82 13.72 -26.02
N ALA A 395 20.84 12.38 -26.06
CA ALA A 395 19.64 11.57 -25.90
C ALA A 395 19.00 11.71 -24.50
N VAL A 396 19.80 11.83 -23.44
CA VAL A 396 19.30 12.11 -22.08
C VAL A 396 18.67 13.49 -22.00
N MET A 397 19.32 14.52 -22.56
CA MET A 397 18.78 15.88 -22.59
C MET A 397 17.48 15.96 -23.41
N GLU A 398 17.42 15.26 -24.53
CA GLU A 398 16.22 15.17 -25.36
C GLU A 398 15.07 14.51 -24.59
N CYS A 399 15.33 13.38 -23.92
CA CYS A 399 14.33 12.69 -23.10
C CYS A 399 13.86 13.55 -21.92
N HIS A 400 14.77 14.30 -21.29
CA HIS A 400 14.43 15.21 -20.20
C HIS A 400 13.56 16.36 -20.69
N LYS A 401 13.94 17.01 -21.79
CA LYS A 401 13.21 18.15 -22.34
C LYS A 401 11.82 17.77 -22.87
N GLN A 402 11.69 16.60 -23.50
CA GLN A 402 10.42 16.16 -24.11
C GLN A 402 9.51 15.43 -23.12
N TYR A 403 10.07 14.66 -22.20
CA TYR A 403 9.32 13.69 -21.38
C TYR A 403 9.57 13.82 -19.86
N ASN A 404 10.42 14.76 -19.43
CA ASN A 404 10.90 14.90 -18.06
C ASN A 404 11.45 13.59 -17.46
N GLN A 405 12.16 12.80 -18.29
CA GLN A 405 12.81 11.57 -17.86
C GLN A 405 14.33 11.71 -17.99
N LEU A 406 15.06 11.25 -16.97
CA LEU A 406 16.53 11.19 -16.96
C LEU A 406 17.04 9.74 -17.01
N PRO A 407 16.90 9.07 -18.18
CA PRO A 407 17.27 7.68 -18.32
C PRO A 407 18.78 7.48 -18.20
N LYS A 408 19.20 6.45 -17.46
CA LYS A 408 20.59 5.95 -17.45
C LYS A 408 21.69 6.99 -17.15
N ILE A 409 21.34 8.12 -16.55
CA ILE A 409 22.28 9.23 -16.28
C ILE A 409 23.48 8.81 -15.43
N HIS A 410 23.27 7.98 -14.41
CA HIS A 410 24.36 7.47 -13.59
C HIS A 410 25.28 6.54 -14.37
N ASP A 411 24.75 5.70 -15.25
CA ASP A 411 25.56 4.78 -16.07
C ASP A 411 26.40 5.59 -17.08
N LEU A 412 25.86 6.69 -17.63
CA LEU A 412 26.61 7.67 -18.43
C LEU A 412 27.75 8.31 -17.62
N MET A 413 27.48 8.74 -16.39
CA MET A 413 28.51 9.33 -15.53
C MET A 413 29.63 8.33 -15.19
N CYS A 414 29.30 7.08 -14.88
CA CYS A 414 30.30 6.02 -14.67
C CYS A 414 31.18 5.84 -15.92
N SER A 415 30.56 5.75 -17.09
CA SER A 415 31.28 5.59 -18.36
C SER A 415 32.21 6.77 -18.68
N LEU A 416 31.77 8.01 -18.41
CA LEU A 416 32.60 9.22 -18.57
C LEU A 416 33.78 9.24 -17.60
N VAL A 417 33.56 8.81 -16.35
CA VAL A 417 34.61 8.71 -15.32
C VAL A 417 35.63 7.63 -15.67
N GLU A 418 35.20 6.48 -16.19
CA GLU A 418 36.08 5.40 -16.65
C GLU A 418 36.97 5.84 -17.81
N LYS A 419 36.38 6.53 -18.81
CA LYS A 419 37.11 7.07 -19.96
C LYS A 419 37.99 8.26 -19.61
N GLY A 420 37.65 9.01 -18.57
CA GLY A 420 38.35 10.21 -18.14
C GLY A 420 38.02 11.46 -18.99
N ASP A 421 36.84 11.52 -19.61
CA ASP A 421 36.40 12.69 -20.38
C ASP A 421 35.87 13.80 -19.46
N ALA A 422 36.80 14.60 -18.93
CA ALA A 422 36.50 15.66 -17.98
C ALA A 422 35.63 16.79 -18.56
N LEU A 423 35.76 17.08 -19.87
CA LEU A 423 35.02 18.18 -20.51
C LEU A 423 33.54 17.84 -20.64
N LEU A 424 33.22 16.62 -21.09
CA LEU A 424 31.84 16.18 -21.20
C LEU A 424 31.23 15.91 -19.83
N LEU A 425 32.00 15.34 -18.88
CA LEU A 425 31.56 15.18 -17.50
C LEU A 425 31.18 16.52 -16.85
N GLN A 426 31.96 17.58 -17.07
CA GLN A 426 31.63 18.92 -16.58
C GLN A 426 30.30 19.44 -17.17
N LYS A 427 30.06 19.25 -18.47
CA LYS A 427 28.77 19.62 -19.08
C LYS A 427 27.59 18.84 -18.49
N VAL A 428 27.76 17.55 -18.24
CA VAL A 428 26.75 16.71 -17.57
C VAL A 428 26.49 17.22 -16.15
N MET A 429 27.55 17.58 -15.41
CA MET A 429 27.43 18.16 -14.06
C MET A 429 26.72 19.51 -14.07
N GLU A 430 27.03 20.40 -15.01
CA GLU A 430 26.36 21.69 -15.16
C GLU A 430 24.85 21.50 -15.42
N PHE A 431 24.49 20.58 -16.31
CA PHE A 431 23.11 20.20 -16.57
C PHE A 431 22.42 19.62 -15.32
N LEU A 432 23.04 18.65 -14.63
CA LEU A 432 22.44 18.07 -13.42
C LEU A 432 22.33 19.06 -12.26
N THR A 433 23.25 20.01 -12.18
CA THR A 433 23.20 21.09 -11.18
C THR A 433 22.01 22.02 -11.44
N LEU A 434 21.74 22.33 -12.72
CA LEU A 434 20.58 23.13 -13.10
C LEU A 434 19.25 22.41 -12.79
N GLU A 435 19.17 21.11 -13.12
CA GLU A 435 17.91 20.35 -13.02
C GLU A 435 17.63 19.77 -11.62
N ARG A 436 18.65 19.26 -10.92
CA ARG A 436 18.51 18.55 -9.62
C ARG A 436 19.14 19.29 -8.44
N GLY A 437 19.85 20.38 -8.69
CA GLY A 437 20.63 21.10 -7.70
C GLY A 437 22.01 20.49 -7.42
N GLU A 438 22.93 21.34 -6.95
CA GLU A 438 24.35 21.01 -6.73
C GLU A 438 24.54 19.80 -5.80
N MET A 439 23.80 19.73 -4.69
CA MET A 439 23.90 18.61 -3.75
C MET A 439 23.56 17.24 -4.38
N MET A 440 22.52 17.18 -5.22
CA MET A 440 22.11 15.92 -5.85
C MET A 440 23.12 15.48 -6.92
N MET A 441 23.65 16.44 -7.67
CA MET A 441 24.74 16.21 -8.63
C MET A 441 25.99 15.68 -7.92
N LEU A 442 26.37 16.25 -6.77
CA LEU A 442 27.50 15.74 -5.97
C LEU A 442 27.29 14.29 -5.53
N TYR A 443 26.07 13.89 -5.17
CA TYR A 443 25.75 12.49 -4.88
C TYR A 443 25.84 11.60 -6.12
N ASP A 444 25.30 12.02 -7.26
CA ASP A 444 25.43 11.29 -8.53
C ASP A 444 26.91 11.08 -8.90
N LEU A 445 27.76 12.09 -8.70
CA LEU A 445 29.20 12.05 -8.94
C LEU A 445 29.94 11.18 -7.93
N PHE A 446 29.58 11.27 -6.64
CA PHE A 446 30.11 10.43 -5.58
C PHE A 446 29.85 8.94 -5.87
N PHE A 447 28.62 8.59 -6.23
CA PHE A 447 28.26 7.22 -6.59
C PHE A 447 28.96 6.74 -7.87
N ALA A 448 29.13 7.62 -8.87
CA ALA A 448 29.90 7.28 -10.06
C ALA A 448 31.37 6.96 -9.69
N PHE A 449 32.02 7.78 -8.87
CA PHE A 449 33.39 7.50 -8.44
C PHE A 449 33.52 6.21 -7.63
N LEU A 450 32.56 5.91 -6.74
CA LEU A 450 32.53 4.64 -6.02
C LEU A 450 32.40 3.44 -6.97
N GLN A 451 31.47 3.51 -7.93
CA GLN A 451 31.23 2.45 -8.89
C GLN A 451 32.46 2.16 -9.77
N THR A 452 33.20 3.20 -10.15
CA THR A 452 34.42 3.09 -10.97
C THR A 452 35.69 2.79 -10.16
N GLY A 453 35.59 2.58 -8.84
CA GLY A 453 36.74 2.31 -7.96
C GLY A 453 37.64 3.53 -7.67
N ARG A 454 37.23 4.75 -8.03
CA ARG A 454 37.96 5.99 -7.76
C ARG A 454 37.70 6.52 -6.34
N ASN A 455 37.99 5.68 -5.35
CA ASN A 455 37.68 5.90 -3.93
C ASN A 455 38.28 7.19 -3.34
N ARG A 456 39.43 7.65 -3.85
CA ARG A 456 40.05 8.91 -3.40
C ARG A 456 39.26 10.14 -3.83
N GLU A 457 38.68 10.12 -5.03
CA GLU A 457 37.88 11.23 -5.57
C GLU A 457 36.50 11.23 -4.90
N ALA A 458 35.88 10.06 -4.74
CA ALA A 458 34.64 9.89 -3.97
C ALA A 458 34.76 10.46 -2.55
N ARG A 459 35.86 10.15 -1.85
CA ARG A 459 36.09 10.64 -0.47
C ARG A 459 36.16 12.17 -0.39
N LYS A 460 36.77 12.84 -1.37
CA LYS A 460 36.84 14.31 -1.39
C LYS A 460 35.44 14.95 -1.48
N ILE A 461 34.53 14.32 -2.21
CA ILE A 461 33.15 14.80 -2.33
C ILE A 461 32.42 14.64 -1.01
N ILE A 462 32.46 13.45 -0.40
CA ILE A 462 31.69 13.18 0.82
C ILE A 462 32.21 13.96 2.04
N GLU A 463 33.51 14.28 2.07
CA GLU A 463 34.15 15.10 3.10
C GLU A 463 34.01 16.61 2.84
N THR A 464 33.32 17.02 1.77
CA THR A 464 33.08 18.44 1.48
C THR A 464 32.22 19.05 2.59
N PRO A 465 32.68 20.14 3.25
CA PRO A 465 31.95 20.76 4.35
C PRO A 465 30.54 21.19 3.94
N GLY A 466 29.52 20.78 4.70
CA GLY A 466 28.13 21.13 4.45
C GLY A 466 27.28 20.06 3.74
N LEU A 467 27.90 18.97 3.27
CA LEU A 467 27.15 17.84 2.70
C LEU A 467 26.48 17.00 3.80
N ARG A 468 25.16 16.77 3.70
CA ARG A 468 24.35 16.01 4.68
C ARG A 468 23.83 14.71 4.07
N ALA A 469 23.73 13.65 4.88
CA ALA A 469 23.19 12.37 4.45
C ALA A 469 21.77 12.49 3.89
N ARG A 470 21.51 11.76 2.80
CA ARG A 470 20.18 11.61 2.19
C ARG A 470 19.84 10.13 2.12
N SER A 471 19.05 9.64 3.07
CA SER A 471 18.74 8.22 3.25
C SER A 471 18.24 7.55 1.97
N ASN A 472 17.31 8.19 1.25
CA ASN A 472 16.77 7.66 -0.02
C ASN A 472 17.85 7.47 -1.11
N ARG A 473 18.88 8.33 -1.15
CA ARG A 473 19.95 8.26 -2.16
C ARG A 473 20.98 7.21 -1.80
N LEU A 474 21.35 7.13 -0.53
CA LEU A 474 22.22 6.08 -0.01
C LEU A 474 21.56 4.70 -0.18
N GLN A 475 20.26 4.59 0.12
CA GLN A 475 19.46 3.40 -0.12
C GLN A 475 19.44 3.03 -1.61
N TRP A 476 19.17 3.97 -2.51
CA TRP A 476 19.15 3.69 -3.95
C TRP A 476 20.48 3.07 -4.44
N PHE A 477 21.61 3.64 -4.05
CA PHE A 477 22.92 3.10 -4.44
C PHE A 477 23.20 1.75 -3.76
N ALA A 478 22.82 1.59 -2.50
CA ALA A 478 22.97 0.33 -1.78
C ALA A 478 22.15 -0.81 -2.41
N GLU A 479 20.87 -0.58 -2.72
CA GLU A 479 20.02 -1.54 -3.42
C GLU A 479 20.55 -1.85 -4.83
N LYS A 480 21.13 -0.87 -5.52
CA LYS A 480 21.81 -1.09 -6.81
C LYS A 480 23.02 -2.03 -6.66
N CYS A 481 23.87 -1.82 -5.64
CA CYS A 481 25.00 -2.70 -5.36
C CYS A 481 24.54 -4.10 -4.94
N ILE A 482 23.47 -4.22 -4.15
CA ILE A 482 22.90 -5.51 -3.73
C ILE A 482 22.40 -6.29 -4.95
N ALA A 483 21.56 -5.67 -5.79
CA ALA A 483 21.03 -6.30 -6.99
C ALA A 483 22.13 -6.71 -8.00
N ALA A 484 23.23 -5.96 -8.06
CA ALA A 484 24.39 -6.28 -8.90
C ALA A 484 25.42 -7.20 -8.22
N GLN A 485 25.19 -7.61 -6.96
CA GLN A 485 26.10 -8.39 -6.12
C GLN A 485 27.51 -7.76 -5.96
N GLN A 486 27.58 -6.44 -5.88
CA GLN A 486 28.83 -5.67 -5.82
C GLN A 486 29.21 -5.32 -4.38
N MET A 487 30.07 -6.14 -3.78
CA MET A 487 30.50 -6.00 -2.38
C MET A 487 31.46 -4.82 -2.14
N GLU A 488 32.48 -4.67 -2.99
CA GLU A 488 33.53 -3.65 -2.81
C GLU A 488 32.99 -2.19 -2.86
N PRO A 489 32.14 -1.78 -3.83
CA PRO A 489 31.55 -0.44 -3.83
C PRO A 489 30.66 -0.17 -2.61
N LEU A 490 29.93 -1.18 -2.13
CA LEU A 490 29.05 -1.06 -0.97
C LEU A 490 29.87 -0.90 0.32
N GLU A 491 30.95 -1.66 0.50
CA GLU A 491 31.88 -1.46 1.62
C GLU A 491 32.48 -0.06 1.61
N ASN A 492 32.96 0.40 0.45
CA ASN A 492 33.52 1.73 0.31
C ASN A 492 32.48 2.83 0.62
N LEU A 493 31.20 2.62 0.28
CA LEU A 493 30.11 3.51 0.69
C LEU A 493 29.98 3.56 2.23
N VAL A 494 29.92 2.40 2.89
CA VAL A 494 29.77 2.34 4.36
C VAL A 494 30.97 2.98 5.07
N ASP A 495 32.18 2.79 4.55
CA ASP A 495 33.40 3.33 5.14
C ASP A 495 33.51 4.85 4.99
N MET A 496 33.11 5.38 3.84
CA MET A 496 33.20 6.80 3.55
C MET A 496 32.09 7.62 4.22
N THR A 497 30.98 7.00 4.58
CA THR A 497 29.85 7.66 5.24
C THR A 497 30.00 7.79 6.76
N VAL A 498 31.12 7.35 7.35
CA VAL A 498 31.40 7.47 8.80
C VAL A 498 31.39 8.92 9.27
N LYS A 499 31.97 9.84 8.50
CA LYS A 499 32.04 11.27 8.82
C LYS A 499 30.89 12.10 8.25
N LEU A 500 29.95 11.45 7.56
CA LEU A 500 28.82 12.13 6.93
C LEU A 500 27.78 12.48 8.00
N PHE A 501 27.45 13.76 8.12
CA PHE A 501 26.48 14.26 9.09
C PHE A 501 25.08 13.66 8.84
N GLU A 502 24.37 13.28 9.91
CA GLU A 502 23.02 12.67 9.89
C GLU A 502 22.89 11.30 9.19
N CYS A 503 23.99 10.57 8.97
CA CYS A 503 23.95 9.22 8.39
C CYS A 503 23.56 8.13 9.42
N ASP A 504 22.51 7.34 9.15
CA ASP A 504 22.16 6.15 9.94
C ASP A 504 23.17 5.02 9.69
N ARG A 505 24.09 4.83 10.64
CA ARG A 505 25.15 3.82 10.54
C ARG A 505 24.63 2.40 10.58
N ASP A 506 23.64 2.08 11.43
CA ASP A 506 23.08 0.72 11.47
C ASP A 506 22.40 0.37 10.15
N GLU A 507 21.77 1.33 9.48
CA GLU A 507 21.17 1.12 8.16
C GLU A 507 22.23 0.80 7.10
N MET A 508 23.38 1.49 7.12
CA MET A 508 24.50 1.20 6.22
C MET A 508 25.05 -0.23 6.42
N TYR A 509 25.25 -0.64 7.68
CA TYR A 509 25.67 -2.02 7.99
C TYR A 509 24.60 -3.06 7.65
N HIS A 510 23.33 -2.72 7.81
CA HIS A 510 22.22 -3.58 7.42
C HIS A 510 22.24 -3.91 5.92
N TYR A 511 22.58 -2.94 5.05
CA TYR A 511 22.73 -3.20 3.62
C TYR A 511 23.88 -4.17 3.32
N LEU A 512 25.01 -4.07 4.02
CA LEU A 512 26.11 -5.03 3.89
C LEU A 512 25.70 -6.44 4.33
N PHE A 513 24.98 -6.58 5.45
CA PHE A 513 24.48 -7.88 5.89
C PHE A 513 23.45 -8.48 4.92
N ARG A 514 22.59 -7.65 4.31
CA ARG A 514 21.68 -8.10 3.25
C ARG A 514 22.45 -8.66 2.05
N LEU A 515 23.50 -7.97 1.63
CA LEU A 515 24.37 -8.47 0.56
C LEU A 515 25.05 -9.78 0.93
N CYS A 516 25.60 -9.89 2.15
CA CYS A 516 26.19 -11.15 2.65
C CYS A 516 25.20 -12.30 2.70
N LYS A 517 23.90 -12.03 2.96
CA LYS A 517 22.84 -13.05 2.89
C LYS A 517 22.61 -13.53 1.45
N GLU A 518 22.55 -12.61 0.49
CA GLU A 518 22.34 -12.95 -0.93
C GLU A 518 23.54 -13.69 -1.54
N THR A 519 24.77 -13.33 -1.18
CA THR A 519 25.99 -14.01 -1.64
C THR A 519 26.39 -15.22 -0.78
N ASN A 520 25.70 -15.45 0.33
CA ASN A 520 25.99 -16.46 1.35
C ASN A 520 27.43 -16.40 1.91
N ASP A 521 28.00 -15.19 2.04
CA ASP A 521 29.35 -14.97 2.58
C ASP A 521 29.32 -14.66 4.09
N TRP A 522 29.24 -15.72 4.90
CA TRP A 522 29.17 -15.61 6.37
C TRP A 522 30.48 -15.09 7.00
N ARG A 523 31.63 -15.38 6.41
CA ARG A 523 32.95 -14.90 6.92
C ARG A 523 33.03 -13.39 6.81
N LYS A 524 32.51 -12.86 5.71
CA LYS A 524 32.44 -11.42 5.53
C LYS A 524 31.46 -10.78 6.50
N ALA A 525 30.31 -11.41 6.74
CA ALA A 525 29.36 -10.95 7.76
C ALA A 525 30.00 -10.90 9.16
N GLU A 526 30.82 -11.89 9.54
CA GLU A 526 31.56 -11.87 10.81
C GLU A 526 32.57 -10.72 10.87
N ALA A 527 33.34 -10.48 9.80
CA ALA A 527 34.26 -9.34 9.73
C ALA A 527 33.53 -7.98 9.84
N ILE A 528 32.37 -7.86 9.19
CA ILE A 528 31.51 -6.66 9.27
C ILE A 528 30.98 -6.48 10.69
N TRP A 529 30.59 -7.56 11.36
CA TRP A 529 30.15 -7.55 12.76
C TRP A 529 31.25 -7.06 13.71
N MET A 530 32.47 -7.56 13.56
CA MET A 530 33.63 -7.10 14.35
C MET A 530 33.88 -5.61 14.13
N LYS A 531 33.83 -5.14 12.88
CA LYS A 531 34.00 -3.72 12.54
C LYS A 531 32.89 -2.84 13.16
N MET A 532 31.65 -3.31 13.14
CA MET A 532 30.52 -2.61 13.75
C MET A 532 30.69 -2.47 15.27
N GLN A 533 31.25 -3.48 15.93
CA GLN A 533 31.58 -3.44 17.36
C GLN A 533 32.74 -2.48 17.66
N GLU A 534 33.78 -2.44 16.82
CA GLU A 534 34.90 -1.48 16.95
C GLU A 534 34.41 -0.02 16.85
N GLU A 535 33.39 0.25 16.03
CA GLU A 535 32.74 1.57 15.94
C GLU A 535 31.81 1.89 17.13
N ASN A 536 31.68 0.99 18.12
CA ASN A 536 30.76 1.08 19.27
C ASN A 536 29.29 1.31 18.88
N LEU A 537 28.86 0.75 17.75
CA LEU A 537 27.49 0.90 17.26
C LEU A 537 26.57 -0.13 17.90
N ALA A 538 25.43 0.31 18.43
CA ALA A 538 24.38 -0.57 18.93
C ALA A 538 23.49 -1.05 17.75
N PRO A 539 23.57 -2.32 17.33
CA PRO A 539 22.77 -2.84 16.24
C PRO A 539 21.29 -2.90 16.61
N ARG A 540 20.41 -2.59 15.65
CA ARG A 540 18.96 -2.77 15.82
C ARG A 540 18.59 -4.26 15.78
N GLU A 541 17.45 -4.59 16.38
CA GLU A 541 16.94 -5.98 16.43
C GLU A 541 16.77 -6.62 15.04
N ARG A 542 16.44 -5.83 14.02
CA ARG A 542 16.36 -6.32 12.62
C ARG A 542 17.72 -6.78 12.08
N THR A 543 18.79 -6.06 12.43
CA THR A 543 20.15 -6.30 11.98
C THR A 543 20.74 -7.50 12.72
N LEU A 544 20.52 -7.60 14.04
CA LEU A 544 20.88 -8.77 14.84
C LEU A 544 20.20 -10.06 14.36
N ARG A 545 18.90 -9.99 14.03
CA ARG A 545 18.18 -11.16 13.48
C ARG A 545 18.73 -11.59 12.14
N LEU A 546 19.01 -10.64 11.24
CA LEU A 546 19.59 -10.93 9.93
C LEU A 546 20.97 -11.58 10.06
N LEU A 547 21.82 -11.07 10.94
CA LEU A 547 23.14 -11.66 11.21
C LEU A 547 23.02 -13.07 11.84
N ALA A 548 22.11 -13.24 12.80
CA ALA A 548 21.84 -14.54 13.40
C ALA A 548 21.35 -15.56 12.37
N GLU A 549 20.52 -15.15 11.41
CA GLU A 549 20.06 -16.00 10.31
C GLU A 549 21.22 -16.45 9.42
N ILE A 550 22.13 -15.53 9.04
CA ILE A 550 23.32 -15.83 8.22
C ILE A 550 24.26 -16.81 8.94
N LEU A 551 24.49 -16.62 10.24
CA LEU A 551 25.37 -17.49 11.02
C LEU A 551 24.74 -18.88 11.24
N LYS A 552 23.44 -18.92 11.58
CA LYS A 552 22.70 -20.19 11.76
C LYS A 552 22.60 -20.99 10.47
N SER A 553 22.33 -20.36 9.33
CA SER A 553 22.24 -21.04 8.03
C SER A 553 23.59 -21.66 7.60
N ASN A 554 24.71 -21.16 8.14
CA ASN A 554 26.06 -21.65 7.88
C ASN A 554 26.66 -22.45 9.07
N ASN A 555 25.82 -22.92 10.00
CA ASN A 555 26.21 -23.71 11.18
C ASN A 555 27.31 -23.05 12.05
N GLN A 556 27.33 -21.73 12.14
CA GLN A 556 28.21 -20.98 13.04
C GLN A 556 27.51 -20.64 14.35
N GLU A 557 28.28 -20.55 15.45
CA GLU A 557 27.75 -20.09 16.74
C GLU A 557 27.37 -18.61 16.66
N VAL A 558 26.20 -18.25 17.21
CA VAL A 558 25.76 -16.85 17.25
C VAL A 558 26.33 -16.21 18.52
N PRO A 559 27.23 -15.21 18.42
CA PRO A 559 27.96 -14.68 19.58
C PRO A 559 27.14 -13.69 20.44
N PHE A 560 25.83 -13.59 20.20
CA PHE A 560 24.92 -12.66 20.87
C PHE A 560 23.54 -13.30 21.04
N GLU A 561 22.75 -12.76 21.96
CA GLU A 561 21.36 -13.18 22.14
C GLU A 561 20.52 -12.75 20.94
N VAL A 562 19.88 -13.71 20.28
CA VAL A 562 18.98 -13.44 19.15
C VAL A 562 17.69 -12.83 19.68
N PRO A 563 17.33 -11.59 19.31
CA PRO A 563 16.07 -10.99 19.73
C PRO A 563 14.88 -11.89 19.33
N LYS A 564 14.05 -12.26 20.31
CA LYS A 564 12.91 -13.14 20.10
C LYS A 564 11.85 -12.43 19.26
N VAL A 565 11.35 -13.10 18.23
CA VAL A 565 10.12 -12.69 17.54
C VAL A 565 8.96 -13.02 18.48
N TRP A 566 8.05 -12.08 18.74
CA TRP A 566 6.88 -12.29 19.63
C TRP A 566 5.86 -13.33 19.14
N PHE A 567 6.22 -14.18 18.19
CA PHE A 567 5.41 -15.28 17.69
C PHE A 567 6.31 -16.46 17.33
N GLU A 568 6.76 -17.21 18.33
CA GLU A 568 7.08 -18.65 18.23
C GLU A 568 7.60 -19.13 19.59
N ASP A 569 6.69 -19.71 20.37
CA ASP A 569 6.87 -20.99 21.09
C ASP A 569 5.78 -21.13 22.17
N ASP A 570 4.69 -21.81 21.81
CA ASP A 570 3.92 -22.57 22.79
C ASP A 570 3.39 -23.85 22.12
N LYS A 571 4.29 -24.82 21.98
CA LYS A 571 3.93 -26.22 21.74
C LYS A 571 4.61 -27.10 22.77
N GLY A 572 3.83 -27.42 23.79
CA GLY A 572 3.80 -28.76 24.37
C GLY A 572 4.77 -28.99 25.51
N GLN A 573 4.23 -28.95 26.73
CA GLN A 573 4.44 -30.03 27.69
C GLN A 573 3.25 -30.11 28.65
N SER A 574 2.45 -31.14 28.41
CA SER A 574 1.44 -31.65 29.33
C SER A 574 2.15 -32.40 30.46
N GLU A 575 1.93 -32.00 31.71
CA GLU A 575 2.13 -32.89 32.87
C GLU A 575 0.95 -32.80 33.84
N VAL A 576 0.10 -33.82 33.74
CA VAL A 576 -0.57 -34.60 34.79
C VAL A 576 -0.89 -33.90 36.12
N VAL A 577 -2.20 -33.76 36.40
CA VAL A 577 -2.73 -33.68 37.78
C VAL A 577 -3.63 -34.90 38.01
N PRO A 578 -3.47 -35.68 39.10
CA PRO A 578 -4.34 -36.80 39.41
C PRO A 578 -5.62 -36.38 40.14
N GLU A 579 -6.68 -37.14 39.87
CA GLU A 579 -8.00 -37.06 40.49
C GLU A 579 -8.00 -37.35 42.00
N LYS A 580 -8.90 -36.69 42.74
CA LYS A 580 -9.62 -37.29 43.88
C LYS A 580 -11.06 -36.78 43.96
N GLU A 581 -11.93 -37.73 44.26
CA GLU A 581 -13.38 -37.65 44.41
C GLU A 581 -13.85 -37.05 45.75
N GLU A 582 -15.18 -36.84 45.80
CA GLU A 582 -16.09 -36.74 46.95
C GLU A 582 -16.27 -35.38 47.66
N SER A 583 -17.44 -34.75 47.46
CA SER A 583 -18.64 -35.10 48.25
C SER A 583 -19.77 -34.07 48.06
N SER A 584 -20.97 -34.64 47.90
CA SER A 584 -22.27 -33.98 47.86
C SER A 584 -22.73 -33.53 49.25
N ALA A 585 -23.11 -32.25 49.41
CA ALA A 585 -24.22 -31.79 50.29
C ALA A 585 -24.24 -30.26 50.51
N VAL A 586 -24.36 -29.42 49.47
CA VAL A 586 -24.77 -28.00 49.64
C VAL A 586 -25.82 -27.53 48.59
N ALA A 587 -26.22 -28.42 47.67
CA ALA A 587 -26.96 -28.09 46.44
C ALA A 587 -28.43 -27.62 46.61
N LYS A 588 -28.92 -27.29 47.81
CA LYS A 588 -30.29 -26.77 48.00
C LYS A 588 -30.38 -25.37 48.61
N LYS A 589 -29.28 -24.78 49.10
CA LYS A 589 -29.24 -23.34 49.48
C LYS A 589 -28.47 -22.48 48.47
N THR A 590 -27.73 -23.10 47.56
CA THR A 590 -26.95 -22.42 46.52
C THR A 590 -27.77 -22.01 45.30
N ASP A 591 -28.89 -22.68 45.01
CA ASP A 591 -29.69 -22.40 43.80
C ASP A 591 -30.42 -21.05 43.87
N ASP A 592 -31.00 -20.67 45.02
CA ASP A 592 -31.68 -19.36 45.18
C ASP A 592 -30.69 -18.18 45.20
N ARG A 593 -29.53 -18.33 45.84
CA ARG A 593 -28.50 -17.27 45.90
C ARG A 593 -27.79 -17.10 44.55
N SER A 594 -27.60 -18.20 43.82
CA SER A 594 -27.07 -18.22 42.44
C SER A 594 -28.03 -17.54 41.47
N ARG A 595 -29.33 -17.85 41.53
CA ARG A 595 -30.37 -17.20 40.70
C ARG A 595 -30.53 -15.72 41.01
N LEU A 596 -30.48 -15.33 42.28
CA LEU A 596 -30.50 -13.93 42.69
C LEU A 596 -29.26 -13.17 42.17
N ASN A 597 -28.07 -13.77 42.28
CA ASN A 597 -26.82 -13.20 41.73
C ASN A 597 -26.85 -13.08 40.19
N ALA A 598 -27.42 -14.06 39.49
CA ALA A 598 -27.59 -14.01 38.03
C ALA A 598 -28.57 -12.90 37.61
N THR A 599 -29.67 -12.74 38.35
CA THR A 599 -30.69 -11.72 38.07
C THR A 599 -30.14 -10.31 38.31
N ILE A 600 -29.43 -10.09 39.42
CA ILE A 600 -28.76 -8.81 39.73
C ILE A 600 -27.68 -8.49 38.68
N ARG A 601 -26.89 -9.48 38.27
CA ARG A 601 -25.87 -9.33 37.22
C ARG A 601 -26.46 -8.89 35.89
N LEU A 602 -27.54 -9.53 35.45
CA LEU A 602 -28.24 -9.16 34.20
C LEU A 602 -28.85 -7.76 34.29
N LYS A 603 -29.40 -7.39 35.46
CA LYS A 603 -29.94 -6.05 35.70
C LYS A 603 -28.85 -4.98 35.63
N LEU A 604 -27.73 -5.17 36.31
CA LEU A 604 -26.58 -4.24 36.26
C LEU A 604 -26.00 -4.12 34.85
N GLN A 605 -25.84 -5.23 34.13
CA GLN A 605 -25.39 -5.18 32.72
C GLN A 605 -26.38 -4.46 31.80
N SER A 606 -27.68 -4.65 32.00
CA SER A 606 -28.71 -3.94 31.24
C SER A 606 -28.69 -2.44 31.49
N LEU A 607 -28.56 -2.01 32.75
CA LEU A 607 -28.51 -0.59 33.12
C LEU A 607 -27.25 0.10 32.57
N CYS A 608 -26.09 -0.55 32.64
CA CYS A 608 -24.87 -0.03 32.01
C CYS A 608 -25.02 0.12 30.49
N LYS A 609 -25.70 -0.81 29.81
CA LYS A 609 -25.98 -0.73 28.35
C LYS A 609 -26.99 0.36 27.98
N LYS A 610 -27.96 0.64 28.85
CA LYS A 610 -28.94 1.73 28.67
C LYS A 610 -28.38 3.11 29.00
N GLY A 611 -27.15 3.17 29.51
CA GLY A 611 -26.53 4.42 29.96
C GLY A 611 -27.14 4.94 31.27
N GLU A 612 -27.75 4.10 32.11
CA GLU A 612 -28.32 4.47 33.41
C GLU A 612 -27.27 4.26 34.53
N ALA A 613 -26.12 4.95 34.41
CA ALA A 613 -24.94 4.70 35.25
C ALA A 613 -25.16 4.97 36.75
N GLN A 614 -25.98 5.95 37.12
CA GLN A 614 -26.26 6.28 38.53
C GLN A 614 -27.10 5.17 39.20
N GLU A 615 -28.13 4.69 38.52
CA GLU A 615 -28.98 3.61 39.03
C GLU A 615 -28.19 2.29 39.16
N ALA A 616 -27.26 2.03 38.24
CA ALA A 616 -26.35 0.91 38.35
C ALA A 616 -25.42 1.01 39.59
N PHE A 617 -24.96 2.22 39.93
CA PHE A 617 -24.17 2.46 41.13
C PHE A 617 -24.98 2.33 42.42
N ASP A 618 -26.21 2.82 42.45
CA ASP A 618 -27.10 2.70 43.62
C ASP A 618 -27.45 1.23 43.91
N ILE A 619 -27.73 0.45 42.86
CA ILE A 619 -27.94 -1.00 42.99
C ILE A 619 -26.66 -1.69 43.45
N LEU A 620 -25.48 -1.27 42.97
CA LEU A 620 -24.21 -1.84 43.44
C LEU A 620 -24.02 -1.64 44.95
N LYS A 621 -24.30 -0.44 45.48
CA LYS A 621 -24.25 -0.18 46.94
C LYS A 621 -25.25 -1.02 47.72
N GLU A 622 -26.46 -1.21 47.19
CA GLU A 622 -27.47 -2.05 47.81
C GLU A 622 -26.99 -3.52 47.88
N VAL A 623 -26.37 -4.00 46.80
CA VAL A 623 -25.85 -5.37 46.69
C VAL A 623 -24.62 -5.59 47.59
N ASP A 624 -23.75 -4.59 47.68
CA ASP A 624 -22.59 -4.58 48.59
C ASP A 624 -23.02 -4.59 50.06
N SER A 625 -24.02 -3.78 50.44
CA SER A 625 -24.60 -3.77 51.80
C SER A 625 -25.22 -5.11 52.22
N LYS A 626 -25.57 -5.95 51.24
CA LYS A 626 -26.09 -7.31 51.44
C LYS A 626 -24.99 -8.39 51.43
N GLY A 627 -23.72 -7.99 51.34
CA GLY A 627 -22.55 -8.87 51.32
C GLY A 627 -22.47 -9.76 50.07
N ILE A 628 -23.04 -9.31 48.96
CA ILE A 628 -22.98 -10.03 47.67
C ILE A 628 -21.88 -9.39 46.84
N VAL A 629 -20.85 -10.17 46.50
CA VAL A 629 -19.72 -9.69 45.69
C VAL A 629 -19.98 -9.99 44.21
N PRO A 630 -20.22 -8.99 43.35
CA PRO A 630 -20.31 -9.17 41.91
C PRO A 630 -18.94 -9.53 41.31
N GLY A 631 -18.94 -10.19 40.16
CA GLY A 631 -17.69 -10.50 39.44
C GLY A 631 -16.98 -9.24 38.91
N PRO A 632 -15.65 -9.32 38.65
CA PRO A 632 -14.82 -8.18 38.26
C PRO A 632 -15.33 -7.43 37.01
N ALA A 633 -15.93 -8.15 36.04
CA ALA A 633 -16.49 -7.56 34.83
C ALA A 633 -17.64 -6.57 35.08
N ILE A 634 -18.37 -6.71 36.19
CA ILE A 634 -19.50 -5.83 36.52
C ILE A 634 -18.98 -4.50 37.07
N TYR A 635 -17.97 -4.54 37.95
CA TYR A 635 -17.29 -3.34 38.43
C TYR A 635 -16.68 -2.54 37.28
N ASP A 636 -15.95 -3.20 36.38
CA ASP A 636 -15.36 -2.57 35.19
C ASP A 636 -16.44 -1.93 34.28
N ALA A 637 -17.58 -2.58 34.08
CA ALA A 637 -18.69 -2.04 33.28
C ALA A 637 -19.34 -0.80 33.90
N ILE A 638 -19.54 -0.79 35.22
CA ILE A 638 -20.11 0.37 35.94
C ILE A 638 -19.13 1.54 35.90
N ILE A 639 -17.84 1.29 36.16
CA ILE A 639 -16.78 2.30 36.09
C ILE A 639 -16.73 2.95 34.71
N LYS A 640 -16.75 2.15 33.62
CA LYS A 640 -16.82 2.68 32.26
C LYS A 640 -18.05 3.57 32.03
N ALA A 641 -19.22 3.13 32.48
CA ALA A 641 -20.47 3.87 32.30
C ALA A 641 -20.47 5.20 33.08
N LEU A 642 -19.93 5.21 34.30
CA LEU A 642 -19.79 6.42 35.12
C LEU A 642 -18.79 7.40 34.52
N LEU A 643 -17.63 6.92 34.04
CA LEU A 643 -16.62 7.76 33.39
C LEU A 643 -17.10 8.33 32.07
N ALA A 644 -17.87 7.57 31.28
CA ALA A 644 -18.49 8.07 30.06
C ALA A 644 -19.46 9.24 30.32
N LYS A 645 -20.08 9.29 31.51
CA LYS A 645 -20.91 10.42 31.97
C LYS A 645 -20.15 11.54 32.66
N GLY A 646 -18.86 11.35 32.95
CA GLY A 646 -18.04 12.33 33.67
C GLY A 646 -18.12 12.24 35.21
N ASN A 647 -18.78 11.22 35.76
CA ASN A 647 -18.92 10.99 37.20
C ASN A 647 -17.68 10.27 37.76
N ILE A 648 -16.56 10.98 37.89
CA ILE A 648 -15.28 10.38 38.29
C ILE A 648 -15.25 9.96 39.77
N GLU A 649 -15.88 10.71 40.67
CA GLU A 649 -15.89 10.41 42.10
C GLU A 649 -16.58 9.06 42.37
N ASP A 650 -17.74 8.85 41.75
CA ASP A 650 -18.48 7.60 41.85
C ASP A 650 -17.69 6.46 41.21
N ALA A 651 -17.01 6.70 40.08
CA ALA A 651 -16.17 5.69 39.43
C ALA A 651 -14.98 5.25 40.32
N ILE A 652 -14.34 6.19 41.02
CA ILE A 652 -13.27 5.89 41.99
C ILE A 652 -13.86 5.12 43.18
N SER A 653 -15.02 5.52 43.70
CA SER A 653 -15.70 4.77 44.77
C SER A 653 -15.99 3.32 44.37
N VAL A 654 -16.45 3.07 43.14
CA VAL A 654 -16.66 1.71 42.62
C VAL A 654 -15.33 0.95 42.51
N LYS A 655 -14.25 1.61 42.09
CA LYS A 655 -12.90 1.01 42.02
C LYS A 655 -12.41 0.60 43.41
N ASP A 656 -12.59 1.45 44.42
CA ASP A 656 -12.17 1.18 45.80
C ASP A 656 -12.96 0.01 46.40
N ILE A 657 -14.27 -0.05 46.17
CA ILE A 657 -15.11 -1.20 46.55
C ILE A 657 -14.62 -2.48 45.86
N ALA A 658 -14.31 -2.42 44.56
CA ALA A 658 -13.82 -3.58 43.82
C ALA A 658 -12.47 -4.10 44.34
N VAL A 659 -11.51 -3.21 44.63
CA VAL A 659 -10.19 -3.56 45.18
C VAL A 659 -10.31 -4.12 46.62
N GLY A 660 -11.24 -3.57 47.42
CA GLY A 660 -11.51 -4.06 48.78
C GLY A 660 -12.04 -5.50 48.81
N HIS A 661 -12.82 -5.90 47.81
CA HIS A 661 -13.34 -7.27 47.68
C HIS A 661 -12.42 -8.21 46.90
N ILE A 662 -11.72 -7.69 45.89
CA ILE A 662 -10.90 -8.45 44.96
C ILE A 662 -9.53 -7.76 44.86
N PRO A 663 -8.53 -8.18 45.68
CA PRO A 663 -7.21 -7.54 45.70
C PRO A 663 -6.44 -7.64 44.37
N SER A 664 -6.77 -8.63 43.53
CA SER A 664 -6.22 -8.81 42.17
C SER A 664 -7.03 -8.10 41.08
N PHE A 665 -7.95 -7.21 41.45
CA PHE A 665 -8.78 -6.49 40.49
C PHE A 665 -7.94 -5.52 39.66
N ILE A 666 -7.97 -5.70 38.34
CA ILE A 666 -7.32 -4.84 37.37
C ILE A 666 -8.40 -4.25 36.46
N LEU A 667 -8.36 -2.93 36.29
CA LEU A 667 -9.25 -2.22 35.37
C LEU A 667 -8.88 -2.55 33.92
N SER A 668 -9.86 -2.64 33.03
CA SER A 668 -9.54 -2.81 31.61
C SER A 668 -8.90 -1.56 31.00
N ASP A 669 -8.14 -1.74 29.92
CA ASP A 669 -7.46 -0.66 29.18
C ASP A 669 -8.41 0.49 28.83
N VAL A 670 -9.64 0.15 28.42
CA VAL A 670 -10.68 1.15 28.08
C VAL A 670 -11.07 1.99 29.31
N ALA A 671 -11.25 1.36 30.48
CA ALA A 671 -11.61 2.07 31.69
C ALA A 671 -10.47 2.99 32.17
N ASN A 672 -9.23 2.51 32.14
CA ASN A 672 -8.07 3.33 32.50
C ASN A 672 -7.84 4.50 31.52
N ASN A 673 -8.03 4.28 30.21
CA ASN A 673 -8.00 5.36 29.21
C ASN A 673 -9.06 6.43 29.47
N LEU A 674 -10.28 6.02 29.83
CA LEU A 674 -11.36 6.95 30.22
C LEU A 674 -11.05 7.66 31.54
N LEU A 675 -10.39 7.01 32.50
CA LEU A 675 -9.93 7.64 33.75
C LEU A 675 -8.91 8.73 33.45
N ILE A 676 -7.90 8.47 32.62
CA ILE A 676 -6.90 9.48 32.22
C ILE A 676 -7.62 10.69 31.62
N ILE A 677 -8.51 10.48 30.65
CA ILE A 677 -9.24 11.59 29.99
C ILE A 677 -10.12 12.34 31.00
N SER A 678 -10.76 11.64 31.94
CA SER A 678 -11.64 12.25 32.94
C SER A 678 -10.86 13.07 33.97
N HIS A 679 -9.71 12.57 34.45
CA HIS A 679 -8.79 13.31 35.32
C HIS A 679 -8.27 14.57 34.63
N VAL A 680 -7.87 14.47 33.36
CA VAL A 680 -7.44 15.64 32.56
C VAL A 680 -8.56 16.68 32.46
N LYS A 681 -9.80 16.28 32.20
CA LYS A 681 -10.96 17.19 32.16
C LYS A 681 -11.23 17.90 33.49
N LYS A 682 -10.85 17.30 34.62
CA LYS A 682 -10.95 17.89 35.97
C LYS A 682 -9.69 18.64 36.41
N CYS A 683 -8.72 18.82 35.53
CA CYS A 683 -7.43 19.44 35.85
C CYS A 683 -6.65 18.67 36.95
N GLN A 684 -6.72 17.34 36.94
CA GLN A 684 -6.05 16.46 37.90
C GLN A 684 -4.88 15.74 37.22
N MET A 685 -3.86 16.48 36.77
CA MET A 685 -2.81 15.91 35.93
C MET A 685 -1.96 14.85 36.63
N LYS A 686 -1.64 15.05 37.92
CA LYS A 686 -0.87 14.09 38.71
C LYS A 686 -1.53 12.72 38.78
N ASP A 687 -2.84 12.70 38.97
CA ASP A 687 -3.61 11.46 39.03
C ASP A 687 -3.65 10.79 37.67
N SER A 688 -3.79 11.55 36.57
CA SER A 688 -3.71 10.99 35.22
C SER A 688 -2.33 10.42 34.84
N VAL A 689 -1.23 11.07 35.24
CA VAL A 689 0.13 10.53 35.06
C VAL A 689 0.32 9.26 35.89
N GLN A 690 -0.20 9.24 37.12
CA GLN A 690 -0.16 8.06 37.98
C GLN A 690 -0.94 6.89 37.37
N VAL A 691 -2.14 7.14 36.84
CA VAL A 691 -2.93 6.11 36.14
C VAL A 691 -2.17 5.59 34.92
N LEU A 692 -1.54 6.45 34.12
CA LEU A 692 -0.70 6.01 33.00
C LEU A 692 0.47 5.14 33.46
N ARG A 693 1.16 5.54 34.53
CA ARG A 693 2.28 4.79 35.11
C ARG A 693 1.84 3.41 35.60
N ASP A 694 0.67 3.33 36.25
CA ASP A 694 0.11 2.07 36.74
C ASP A 694 -0.35 1.17 35.60
N MET A 695 -0.91 1.73 34.52
CA MET A 695 -1.21 0.97 33.30
C MET A 695 0.04 0.34 32.70
N LEU A 696 1.11 1.12 32.53
CA LEU A 696 2.36 0.64 31.93
C LEU A 696 3.05 -0.42 32.80
N LYS A 697 3.00 -0.29 34.12
CA LYS A 697 3.49 -1.32 35.06
C LYS A 697 2.70 -2.63 35.01
N ALA A 698 1.44 -2.55 34.61
CA ALA A 698 0.56 -3.71 34.46
C ALA A 698 0.54 -4.27 33.03
N ASP A 699 1.50 -3.86 32.18
CA ASP A 699 1.59 -4.22 30.75
C ASP A 699 0.31 -3.93 29.95
N GLN A 700 -0.45 -2.90 30.35
CA GLN A 700 -1.67 -2.46 29.69
C GLN A 700 -1.39 -1.39 28.64
N MET A 701 -2.17 -1.39 27.56
CA MET A 701 -1.96 -0.48 26.42
C MET A 701 -2.77 0.82 26.55
N PRO A 702 -2.12 1.97 26.84
CA PRO A 702 -2.77 3.27 26.77
C PRO A 702 -3.07 3.66 25.31
N SER A 703 -4.20 4.32 25.11
CA SER A 703 -4.66 4.80 23.80
C SER A 703 -3.97 6.10 23.42
N GLN A 704 -3.75 6.30 22.11
CA GLN A 704 -3.18 7.54 21.56
C GLN A 704 -3.95 8.79 22.02
N LEU A 705 -5.28 8.70 22.10
CA LEU A 705 -6.14 9.79 22.54
C LEU A 705 -5.89 10.15 24.01
N ALA A 706 -5.80 9.16 24.90
CA ALA A 706 -5.58 9.40 26.33
C ALA A 706 -4.22 10.09 26.56
N ILE A 707 -3.16 9.62 25.90
CA ILE A 707 -1.83 10.24 25.98
C ILE A 707 -1.87 11.66 25.40
N THR A 708 -2.52 11.86 24.25
CA THR A 708 -2.66 13.19 23.62
C THR A 708 -3.35 14.18 24.56
N ARG A 709 -4.45 13.77 25.20
CA ARG A 709 -5.18 14.63 26.15
C ARG A 709 -4.36 14.92 27.39
N LEU A 710 -3.65 13.94 27.92
CA LEU A 710 -2.75 14.11 29.05
C LEU A 710 -1.65 15.13 28.75
N VAL A 711 -0.92 14.95 27.64
CA VAL A 711 0.17 15.85 27.23
C VAL A 711 -0.34 17.27 26.97
N GLN A 712 -1.52 17.42 26.36
CA GLN A 712 -2.16 18.73 26.17
C GLN A 712 -2.57 19.38 27.51
N GLY A 713 -3.14 18.61 28.44
CA GLY A 713 -3.50 19.09 29.77
C GLY A 713 -2.27 19.54 30.57
N LEU A 714 -1.18 18.77 30.53
CA LEU A 714 0.09 19.13 31.15
C LEU A 714 0.69 20.42 30.55
N ALA A 715 0.52 20.63 29.24
CA ALA A 715 0.98 21.86 28.60
C ALA A 715 0.17 23.08 29.03
N ASP A 716 -1.15 22.95 29.15
CA ASP A 716 -2.03 24.01 29.65
C ASP A 716 -1.69 24.40 31.12
N GLU A 717 -1.16 23.48 31.93
CA GLU A 717 -0.64 23.75 33.29
C GLU A 717 0.84 24.21 33.34
N GLY A 718 1.56 24.19 32.20
CA GLY A 718 2.98 24.55 32.14
C GLY A 718 3.93 23.46 32.70
N ASN A 719 3.48 22.22 32.85
CA ASN A 719 4.25 21.17 33.53
C ASN A 719 5.20 20.42 32.59
N LEU A 720 6.40 20.98 32.38
CA LEU A 720 7.43 20.44 31.48
C LEU A 720 7.98 19.09 31.90
N LYS A 721 8.16 18.87 33.20
CA LYS A 721 8.78 17.65 33.74
C LYS A 721 7.92 16.43 33.45
N ASP A 722 6.61 16.56 33.69
CA ASP A 722 5.68 15.47 33.48
C ASP A 722 5.47 15.20 31.98
N ILE A 723 5.57 16.21 31.10
CA ILE A 723 5.56 16.00 29.64
C ILE A 723 6.76 15.14 29.21
N GLN A 724 7.96 15.47 29.70
CA GLN A 724 9.17 14.70 29.43
C GLN A 724 9.11 13.29 30.03
N GLU A 725 8.51 13.14 31.21
CA GLU A 725 8.29 11.83 31.83
C GLU A 725 7.36 10.97 30.98
N VAL A 726 6.24 11.53 30.51
CA VAL A 726 5.30 10.85 29.61
C VAL A 726 5.97 10.50 28.27
N GLU A 727 6.81 11.37 27.71
CA GLU A 727 7.58 11.09 26.50
C GLU A 727 8.56 9.91 26.73
N ALA A 728 9.28 9.90 27.84
CA ALA A 728 10.20 8.81 28.18
C ALA A 728 9.45 7.48 28.41
N MET A 729 8.34 7.50 29.16
CA MET A 729 7.49 6.34 29.40
C MET A 729 6.95 5.75 28.10
N THR A 730 6.50 6.61 27.17
CA THR A 730 5.95 6.16 25.88
C THR A 730 7.02 5.64 24.92
N LYS A 731 8.22 6.22 24.92
CA LYS A 731 9.37 5.70 24.14
C LYS A 731 9.88 4.36 24.67
N ALA A 732 9.99 4.21 25.99
CA ALA A 732 10.50 3.00 26.63
C ALA A 732 9.60 1.77 26.42
N PHE A 733 8.29 1.99 26.29
CA PHE A 733 7.30 0.92 26.13
C PHE A 733 7.09 0.46 24.68
N GLY A 734 7.58 1.21 23.68
CA GLY A 734 7.77 0.75 22.30
C GLY A 734 6.53 0.23 21.55
N SER A 735 5.50 1.06 21.29
CA SER A 735 4.44 0.71 20.31
C SER A 735 3.45 1.84 19.97
N PHE A 736 3.61 3.06 20.48
CA PHE A 736 2.64 4.11 20.23
C PHE A 736 2.99 4.84 18.94
N ASN A 737 2.14 4.75 17.91
CA ASN A 737 2.21 5.58 16.69
C ASN A 737 1.92 7.08 16.99
N LEU A 738 2.61 7.65 17.97
CA LEU A 738 2.53 9.05 18.38
C LEU A 738 3.52 9.86 17.55
N SER A 739 3.04 10.97 17.00
CA SER A 739 3.93 11.93 16.35
C SER A 739 4.84 12.59 17.38
N ASN A 740 6.14 12.68 17.10
CA ASN A 740 7.08 13.47 17.90
C ASN A 740 6.62 14.93 18.07
N MET A 741 5.86 15.46 17.10
CA MET A 741 5.30 16.82 17.17
C MET A 741 4.27 17.01 18.28
N LEU A 742 3.65 15.92 18.78
CA LEU A 742 2.79 16.02 19.96
C LEU A 742 3.59 16.55 21.15
N PHE A 743 4.76 15.98 21.42
CA PHE A 743 5.59 16.37 22.57
C PHE A 743 6.27 17.72 22.33
N VAL A 744 6.80 17.97 21.13
CA VAL A 744 7.46 19.25 20.79
C VAL A 744 6.50 20.44 20.89
N ASN A 745 5.31 20.35 20.26
CA ASN A 745 4.34 21.44 20.29
C ASN A 745 3.82 21.72 21.71
N ASN A 746 3.57 20.67 22.50
CA ASN A 746 3.08 20.83 23.87
C ASN A 746 4.17 21.27 24.85
N THR A 747 5.44 20.90 24.62
CA THR A 747 6.58 21.44 25.38
C THR A 747 6.76 22.92 25.11
N ALA A 748 6.62 23.36 23.85
CA ALA A 748 6.64 24.79 23.52
C ALA A 748 5.49 25.53 24.20
N LEU A 749 4.27 24.99 24.16
CA LEU A 749 3.13 25.59 24.85
C LEU A 749 3.32 25.67 26.37
N ALA A 750 3.90 24.64 26.98
CA ALA A 750 4.21 24.65 28.41
C ALA A 750 5.22 25.75 28.78
N LEU A 751 6.28 25.94 27.97
CA LEU A 751 7.24 27.04 28.15
C LEU A 751 6.56 28.41 28.02
N LEU A 752 5.70 28.57 27.01
CA LEU A 752 4.95 29.80 26.78
C LEU A 752 3.98 30.12 27.92
N ASN A 753 3.29 29.11 28.46
CA ASN A 753 2.39 29.26 29.61
C ASN A 753 3.15 29.59 30.91
N ASN A 754 4.40 29.14 31.03
CA ASN A 754 5.31 29.55 32.11
C ASN A 754 5.92 30.95 31.92
N GLY A 755 5.63 31.62 30.80
CA GLY A 755 6.18 32.94 30.45
C GLY A 755 7.60 32.92 29.87
N ASP A 756 8.19 31.74 29.64
CA ASP A 756 9.52 31.58 29.07
C ASP A 756 9.46 31.49 27.55
N VAL A 757 9.19 32.63 26.92
CA VAL A 757 9.02 32.72 25.47
C VAL A 757 10.33 32.51 24.72
N ASP A 758 11.46 32.97 25.27
CA ASP A 758 12.76 32.87 24.61
C ASP A 758 13.22 31.41 24.52
N SER A 759 13.11 30.64 25.61
CA SER A 759 13.41 29.20 25.56
C SER A 759 12.48 28.44 24.63
N ALA A 760 11.20 28.84 24.54
CA ALA A 760 10.25 28.22 23.60
C ALA A 760 10.67 28.46 22.15
N VAL A 761 11.05 29.71 21.81
CA VAL A 761 11.52 30.08 20.47
C VAL A 761 12.84 29.38 20.15
N ASP A 762 13.79 29.36 21.07
CA ASP A 762 15.10 28.73 20.86
C ASP A 762 14.95 27.21 20.65
N MET A 763 14.07 26.56 21.42
CA MET A 763 13.79 25.12 21.25
C MET A 763 13.18 24.80 19.90
N LEU A 764 12.19 25.59 19.46
CA LEU A 764 11.53 25.40 18.17
C LEU A 764 12.47 25.74 17.00
N GLN A 765 13.23 26.83 17.12
CA GLN A 765 14.21 27.21 16.12
C GLN A 765 15.26 26.12 15.98
N THR A 766 15.82 25.64 17.10
CA THR A 766 16.79 24.54 17.14
C THR A 766 16.19 23.29 16.48
N PHE A 767 14.95 22.93 16.84
CA PHE A 767 14.23 21.78 16.26
C PHE A 767 14.14 21.83 14.74
N TYR A 768 13.86 23.01 14.16
CA TYR A 768 13.78 23.21 12.70
C TYR A 768 15.15 23.38 12.01
N THR A 769 16.19 23.82 12.73
CA THR A 769 17.54 24.01 12.16
C THR A 769 18.42 22.77 12.21
N GLU A 770 18.21 21.86 13.16
CA GLU A 770 19.03 20.66 13.32
C GLU A 770 18.88 19.71 12.12
N ASN A 771 17.65 19.39 11.73
CA ASN A 771 17.37 18.36 10.72
C ASN A 771 16.36 18.86 9.66
N THR A 772 16.72 18.75 8.39
CA THR A 772 15.90 19.16 7.24
C THR A 772 14.59 18.37 7.08
N GLU A 773 14.52 17.11 7.54
CA GLU A 773 13.26 16.33 7.52
C GLU A 773 12.21 16.91 8.48
N ARG A 774 12.65 17.61 9.53
CA ARG A 774 11.76 18.28 10.50
C ARG A 774 11.12 19.54 9.93
N GLN A 775 11.62 20.07 8.82
CA GLN A 775 11.07 21.27 8.17
C GLN A 775 9.64 21.06 7.67
N ASN A 776 9.20 19.83 7.43
CA ASN A 776 7.82 19.55 7.03
C ASN A 776 6.84 19.44 8.21
N ASN A 777 7.33 19.43 9.45
CA ASN A 777 6.49 19.25 10.63
C ASN A 777 5.71 20.52 10.97
N SER A 778 4.43 20.35 11.32
CA SER A 778 3.52 21.47 11.57
C SER A 778 3.56 21.96 13.02
N ILE A 779 3.58 23.28 13.18
CA ILE A 779 3.49 24.01 14.45
C ILE A 779 2.22 24.88 14.55
N ALA A 780 1.31 24.78 13.58
CA ALA A 780 0.03 25.50 13.56
C ALA A 780 -0.77 25.41 14.88
N HIS A 781 -0.65 24.30 15.62
CA HIS A 781 -1.31 24.14 16.91
C HIS A 781 -0.83 25.15 17.96
N VAL A 782 0.48 25.42 18.01
CA VAL A 782 1.08 26.37 18.95
C VAL A 782 0.60 27.79 18.62
N PHE A 783 0.70 28.20 17.34
CA PHE A 783 0.22 29.51 16.90
C PHE A 783 -1.26 29.72 17.24
N ARG A 784 -2.11 28.74 16.97
CA ARG A 784 -3.55 28.83 17.28
C ARG A 784 -3.82 29.00 18.78
N LYS A 785 -3.10 28.27 19.64
CA LYS A 785 -3.23 28.38 21.09
C LYS A 785 -2.75 29.75 21.61
N VAL A 786 -1.61 30.24 21.12
CA VAL A 786 -1.07 31.56 21.49
C VAL A 786 -2.01 32.69 21.06
N LEU A 787 -2.57 32.61 19.84
CA LEU A 787 -3.54 33.59 19.35
C LEU A 787 -4.84 33.56 20.14
N ASN A 788 -5.37 32.37 20.46
CA ASN A 788 -6.58 32.24 21.28
C ASN A 788 -6.36 32.76 22.71
N ALA A 789 -5.12 32.71 23.22
CA ALA A 789 -4.74 33.28 24.51
C ALA A 789 -4.48 34.79 24.47
N ASN A 790 -4.53 35.44 23.28
CA ASN A 790 -4.19 36.85 23.06
C ASN A 790 -2.82 37.25 23.64
N ASN A 791 -1.82 36.37 23.53
CA ASN A 791 -0.46 36.65 23.99
C ASN A 791 0.37 37.25 22.84
N ASP A 792 0.17 38.54 22.57
CA ASP A 792 0.81 39.26 21.46
C ASP A 792 2.35 39.26 21.58
N ALA A 793 2.89 39.36 22.80
CA ALA A 793 4.33 39.33 23.04
C ALA A 793 4.98 38.00 22.64
N ALA A 794 4.31 36.87 22.93
CA ALA A 794 4.75 35.57 22.45
C ALA A 794 4.59 35.43 20.93
N MET A 795 3.50 35.96 20.40
CA MET A 795 3.18 35.90 18.98
C MET A 795 4.22 36.65 18.14
N ASP A 796 4.65 37.84 18.57
CA ASP A 796 5.66 38.64 17.88
C ASP A 796 6.99 37.90 17.78
N LYS A 797 7.43 37.26 18.87
CA LYS A 797 8.68 36.48 18.88
C LYS A 797 8.57 35.22 18.01
N LEU A 798 7.44 34.51 18.06
CA LEU A 798 7.20 33.33 17.23
C LEU A 798 7.05 33.70 15.74
N SER A 799 6.47 34.85 15.41
CA SER A 799 6.41 35.38 14.05
C SER A 799 7.81 35.72 13.54
N ALA A 800 8.61 36.42 14.35
CA ALA A 800 10.00 36.72 14.01
C ALA A 800 10.84 35.44 13.81
N MET A 801 10.59 34.40 14.61
CA MET A 801 11.20 33.08 14.43
C MET A 801 10.79 32.45 13.10
N ALA A 802 9.48 32.40 12.79
CA ALA A 802 8.97 31.83 11.54
C ALA A 802 9.54 32.54 10.30
N GLU A 803 9.66 33.87 10.37
CA GLU A 803 10.27 34.66 9.30
C GLU A 803 11.77 34.40 9.16
N ARG A 804 12.52 34.29 10.26
CA ARG A 804 13.94 33.92 10.22
C ARG A 804 14.12 32.53 9.64
N LEU A 805 13.30 31.56 10.04
CA LEU A 805 13.29 30.20 9.50
C LEU A 805 13.02 30.20 7.99
N CYS A 806 12.04 30.99 7.54
CA CYS A 806 11.72 31.14 6.12
C CYS A 806 12.87 31.78 5.33
N ASN A 807 13.36 32.94 5.79
CA ASN A 807 14.27 33.79 5.00
C ASN A 807 15.75 33.38 5.10
N GLN A 808 16.19 32.87 6.26
CA GLN A 808 17.60 32.50 6.48
C GLN A 808 17.85 31.00 6.33
N PHE A 809 16.85 30.16 6.62
CA PHE A 809 17.01 28.70 6.65
C PHE A 809 16.17 27.97 5.59
N ALA A 810 15.47 28.71 4.72
CA ALA A 810 14.58 28.16 3.68
C ALA A 810 13.52 27.17 4.23
N SER A 811 13.14 27.31 5.51
CA SER A 811 12.12 26.49 6.17
C SER A 811 10.78 27.22 6.10
N TYR A 812 9.99 26.91 5.06
CA TYR A 812 8.76 27.62 4.74
C TYR A 812 7.56 27.18 5.58
N ARG A 813 7.61 26.00 6.21
CA ARG A 813 6.47 25.40 6.88
C ARG A 813 5.94 26.21 8.06
N ALA A 814 6.83 26.71 8.92
CA ALA A 814 6.41 27.50 10.09
C ALA A 814 5.75 28.83 9.67
N ALA A 815 6.30 29.51 8.65
CA ALA A 815 5.72 30.73 8.10
C ALA A 815 4.39 30.47 7.38
N THR A 816 4.27 29.34 6.67
CA THR A 816 3.03 28.92 6.00
C THR A 816 1.94 28.55 6.99
N ASP A 817 2.29 27.78 8.04
CA ASP A 817 1.37 27.44 9.13
C ASP A 817 0.86 28.72 9.82
N LEU A 818 1.74 29.69 10.07
CA LEU A 818 1.37 30.98 10.65
C LEU A 818 0.41 31.76 9.74
N PHE A 819 0.75 31.87 8.45
CA PHE A 819 -0.09 32.53 7.45
C PHE A 819 -1.49 31.91 7.39
N LEU A 820 -1.59 30.58 7.32
CA LEU A 820 -2.88 29.88 7.28
C LEU A 820 -3.68 30.07 8.57
N VAL A 821 -3.02 30.17 9.73
CA VAL A 821 -3.69 30.47 11.01
C VAL A 821 -4.25 31.90 11.03
N TYR A 822 -3.56 32.88 10.45
CA TYR A 822 -4.11 34.23 10.30
C TYR A 822 -5.33 34.27 9.38
N VAL A 823 -5.29 33.55 8.26
CA VAL A 823 -6.45 33.39 7.36
C VAL A 823 -7.61 32.72 8.10
N ASP A 824 -7.35 31.65 8.86
CA ASP A 824 -8.36 30.94 9.65
C ASP A 824 -9.06 31.80 10.70
N THR A 825 -8.32 32.75 11.29
CA THR A 825 -8.79 33.64 12.35
C THR A 825 -9.34 34.97 11.82
N GLY A 826 -9.31 35.19 10.51
CA GLY A 826 -9.78 36.42 9.87
C GLY A 826 -8.85 37.63 10.03
N ARG A 827 -7.59 37.41 10.42
CA ARG A 827 -6.53 38.42 10.57
C ARG A 827 -5.86 38.71 9.22
N THR A 828 -6.60 39.30 8.30
CA THR A 828 -6.19 39.46 6.89
C THR A 828 -5.01 40.41 6.70
N GLU A 829 -4.92 41.48 7.50
CA GLU A 829 -3.81 42.43 7.41
C GLU A 829 -2.50 41.80 7.90
N GLU A 830 -2.51 41.07 9.03
CA GLU A 830 -1.33 40.35 9.50
C GLU A 830 -0.88 39.26 8.51
N ALA A 831 -1.82 38.53 7.90
CA ALA A 831 -1.54 37.57 6.84
C ALA A 831 -0.85 38.25 5.63
N LYS A 832 -1.34 39.42 5.23
CA LYS A 832 -0.78 40.22 4.12
C LYS A 832 0.62 40.72 4.44
N PHE A 833 0.86 41.23 5.64
CA PHE A 833 2.20 41.67 6.05
C PHE A 833 3.20 40.52 6.10
N LEU A 834 2.78 39.35 6.59
CA LEU A 834 3.62 38.17 6.61
C LEU A 834 3.98 37.71 5.19
N LEU A 835 3.02 37.72 4.26
CA LEU A 835 3.27 37.38 2.86
C LEU A 835 4.24 38.36 2.19
N GLN A 836 4.16 39.65 2.51
CA GLN A 836 5.13 40.65 2.01
C GLN A 836 6.55 40.41 2.53
N ARG A 837 6.70 39.93 3.77
CA ARG A 837 8.00 39.66 4.41
C ARG A 837 8.56 38.27 4.05
N CYS A 838 7.69 37.34 3.69
CA CYS A 838 7.98 35.95 3.35
C CYS A 838 7.24 35.54 2.07
N ALA A 839 7.65 36.10 0.93
CA ALA A 839 7.01 35.85 -0.36
C ALA A 839 6.94 34.35 -0.74
N ALA A 840 7.94 33.57 -0.29
CA ALA A 840 8.01 32.12 -0.51
C ALA A 840 6.81 31.33 0.05
N VAL A 841 6.05 31.89 1.00
CA VAL A 841 4.79 31.29 1.49
C VAL A 841 3.77 31.14 0.36
N GLY A 842 3.71 32.12 -0.55
CA GLY A 842 2.81 32.07 -1.71
C GLY A 842 3.16 30.98 -2.72
N GLU A 843 4.40 30.46 -2.67
CA GLU A 843 4.89 29.40 -3.55
C GLU A 843 4.61 27.99 -2.99
N GLN A 844 4.17 27.86 -1.72
CA GLN A 844 3.89 26.58 -1.05
C GLN A 844 2.52 25.97 -1.46
N LYS A 845 2.35 25.70 -2.76
CA LYS A 845 1.07 25.33 -3.38
C LYS A 845 0.38 24.12 -2.73
N ASP A 846 1.12 23.04 -2.46
CA ASP A 846 0.54 21.82 -1.89
C ASP A 846 -0.07 22.05 -0.50
N LEU A 847 0.61 22.85 0.33
CA LEU A 847 0.12 23.19 1.66
C LEU A 847 -1.12 24.08 1.58
N LEU A 848 -1.11 25.08 0.70
CA LEU A 848 -2.26 25.96 0.48
C LEU A 848 -3.47 25.18 -0.08
N PHE A 849 -3.26 24.28 -1.05
CA PHE A 849 -4.32 23.45 -1.60
C PHE A 849 -4.87 22.45 -0.57
N SER A 850 -4.00 21.84 0.24
CA SER A 850 -4.41 20.94 1.32
C SER A 850 -5.31 21.64 2.35
N TYR A 851 -5.06 22.94 2.61
CA TYR A 851 -5.90 23.78 3.45
C TYR A 851 -7.26 24.02 2.80
N VAL A 852 -7.32 24.39 1.52
CA VAL A 852 -8.58 24.60 0.78
C VAL A 852 -9.43 23.33 0.76
N LEU A 853 -8.81 22.16 0.55
CA LEU A 853 -9.50 20.87 0.57
C LEU A 853 -10.09 20.56 1.94
N ARG A 854 -9.39 20.89 3.03
CA ARG A 854 -9.90 20.72 4.40
C ARG A 854 -11.05 21.68 4.70
N ALA A 855 -10.91 22.95 4.27
CA ALA A 855 -11.96 23.95 4.42
C ALA A 855 -13.24 23.54 3.69
N SER A 856 -13.13 22.96 2.48
CA SER A 856 -14.28 22.53 1.67
C SER A 856 -15.04 21.31 2.20
N GLN A 857 -14.59 20.70 3.29
CA GLN A 857 -15.27 19.59 3.95
C GLN A 857 -16.25 20.04 5.03
N GLN A 858 -16.17 21.30 5.49
CA GLN A 858 -16.97 21.83 6.58
C GLN A 858 -17.87 22.96 6.09
N PRO A 859 -19.12 23.06 6.58
CA PRO A 859 -19.98 24.20 6.26
C PRO A 859 -19.43 25.50 6.86
N GLY A 860 -19.72 26.63 6.21
CA GLY A 860 -19.39 27.99 6.63
C GLY A 860 -17.96 28.42 6.38
N GLN A 861 -17.17 27.66 5.61
CA GLN A 861 -15.75 27.96 5.36
C GLN A 861 -15.48 28.70 4.04
N ALA A 862 -16.51 28.99 3.23
CA ALA A 862 -16.36 29.64 1.92
C ALA A 862 -15.60 30.98 2.00
N ALA A 863 -15.92 31.80 3.01
CA ALA A 863 -15.28 33.11 3.21
C ALA A 863 -13.76 33.01 3.40
N LYS A 864 -13.27 31.98 4.10
CA LYS A 864 -11.84 31.78 4.34
C LYS A 864 -11.08 31.41 3.08
N VAL A 865 -11.68 30.56 2.24
CA VAL A 865 -11.10 30.19 0.94
C VAL A 865 -11.07 31.41 0.02
N MET A 866 -12.11 32.25 0.04
CA MET A 866 -12.12 33.52 -0.69
C MET A 866 -11.02 34.48 -0.20
N SER A 867 -10.86 34.67 1.11
CA SER A 867 -9.79 35.50 1.67
C SER A 867 -8.39 35.01 1.27
N LEU A 868 -8.18 33.69 1.22
CA LEU A 868 -6.92 33.11 0.73
C LEU A 868 -6.64 33.50 -0.74
N MET A 869 -7.66 33.44 -1.60
CA MET A 869 -7.54 33.82 -3.01
C MET A 869 -7.29 35.31 -3.20
N GLU A 870 -7.86 36.16 -2.35
CA GLU A 870 -7.63 37.61 -2.38
C GLU A 870 -6.19 37.95 -1.96
N LEU A 871 -5.66 37.23 -0.97
CA LEU A 871 -4.28 37.44 -0.49
C LEU A 871 -3.23 36.92 -1.47
N ILE A 872 -3.52 35.85 -2.22
CA ILE A 872 -2.60 35.26 -3.20
C ILE A 872 -3.35 35.09 -4.55
N PRO A 873 -3.40 36.12 -5.40
CA PRO A 873 -4.13 36.08 -6.66
C PRO A 873 -3.55 35.10 -7.71
N ASP A 874 -2.24 34.83 -7.64
CA ASP A 874 -1.48 34.01 -8.60
C ASP A 874 -1.45 32.52 -8.27
N ILE A 875 -2.36 32.01 -7.42
CA ILE A 875 -2.45 30.56 -7.17
C ILE A 875 -2.82 29.87 -8.49
N ARG A 876 -1.84 29.21 -9.12
CA ARG A 876 -2.08 28.26 -10.23
C ARG A 876 -3.02 27.16 -9.72
N GLU A 877 -3.97 26.71 -10.56
CA GLU A 877 -5.11 25.80 -10.22
C GLU A 877 -6.41 26.50 -9.76
N LYS A 878 -6.74 27.66 -10.36
CA LYS A 878 -8.06 28.31 -10.18
C LYS A 878 -9.24 27.35 -10.41
N GLU A 879 -9.12 26.41 -11.34
CA GLU A 879 -10.15 25.41 -11.63
C GLU A 879 -10.47 24.55 -10.40
N ASP A 880 -9.44 24.04 -9.72
CA ASP A 880 -9.61 23.17 -8.56
C ASP A 880 -10.11 23.92 -7.34
N ILE A 881 -9.66 25.16 -7.12
CA ILE A 881 -10.13 26.02 -6.03
C ILE A 881 -11.58 26.44 -6.24
N TYR A 882 -11.96 26.84 -7.46
CA TYR A 882 -13.36 27.16 -7.78
C TYR A 882 -14.28 25.94 -7.64
N SER A 883 -13.81 24.75 -8.02
CA SER A 883 -14.54 23.50 -7.76
C SER A 883 -14.73 23.22 -6.26
N GLN A 884 -13.71 23.52 -5.42
CA GLN A 884 -13.83 23.43 -3.95
C GLN A 884 -14.74 24.52 -3.37
N LEU A 885 -14.70 25.76 -3.87
CA LEU A 885 -15.60 26.83 -3.46
C LEU A 885 -17.05 26.52 -3.80
N MET A 886 -17.32 25.95 -4.98
CA MET A 886 -18.65 25.49 -5.34
C MET A 886 -19.15 24.40 -4.39
N LYS A 887 -18.25 23.55 -3.89
CA LYS A 887 -18.58 22.58 -2.83
C LYS A 887 -18.97 23.28 -1.53
N CYS A 888 -18.23 24.32 -1.12
CA CYS A 888 -18.56 25.11 0.07
C CYS A 888 -19.96 25.75 -0.06
N HIS A 889 -20.23 26.46 -1.15
CA HIS A 889 -21.55 27.06 -1.39
C HIS A 889 -22.67 26.01 -1.48
N GLY A 890 -22.36 24.82 -2.02
CA GLY A 890 -23.24 23.65 -2.02
C GLY A 890 -23.59 23.15 -0.61
N LEU A 891 -22.62 23.10 0.29
CA LEU A 891 -22.84 22.73 1.71
C LEU A 891 -23.59 23.82 2.48
N ASP A 892 -23.31 25.08 2.16
CA ASP A 892 -23.90 26.26 2.79
C ASP A 892 -25.30 26.59 2.25
N GLN A 893 -25.77 25.88 1.22
CA GLN A 893 -27.03 26.13 0.50
C GLN A 893 -27.13 27.56 -0.04
N ASP A 894 -25.99 28.18 -0.37
CA ASP A 894 -25.92 29.57 -0.84
C ASP A 894 -25.93 29.63 -2.38
N LEU A 895 -27.15 29.66 -2.94
CA LEU A 895 -27.35 29.76 -4.38
C LEU A 895 -26.83 31.09 -4.97
N ALA A 896 -26.93 32.19 -4.22
CA ALA A 896 -26.55 33.52 -4.74
C ALA A 896 -25.04 33.60 -4.99
N SER A 897 -24.24 33.13 -4.03
CA SER A 897 -22.79 33.08 -4.17
C SER A 897 -22.35 32.02 -5.20
N ALA A 898 -23.05 30.89 -5.27
CA ALA A 898 -22.79 29.86 -6.29
C ALA A 898 -23.03 30.38 -7.73
N LYS A 899 -24.06 31.21 -7.93
CA LYS A 899 -24.34 31.90 -9.21
C LYS A 899 -23.24 32.88 -9.57
N ALA A 900 -22.85 33.74 -8.63
CA ALA A 900 -21.79 34.72 -8.85
C ALA A 900 -20.45 34.02 -9.17
N LEU A 901 -20.15 32.91 -8.50
CA LEU A 901 -18.97 32.09 -8.79
C LEU A 901 -19.03 31.48 -10.20
N TYR A 902 -20.19 30.95 -10.61
CA TYR A 902 -20.39 30.39 -11.94
C TYR A 902 -20.20 31.44 -13.05
N GLU A 903 -20.78 32.62 -12.90
CA GLU A 903 -20.59 33.74 -13.84
C GLU A 903 -19.11 34.15 -13.91
N ARG A 904 -18.43 34.23 -12.75
CA ARG A 904 -17.01 34.54 -12.68
C ARG A 904 -16.15 33.50 -13.40
N MET A 905 -16.43 32.21 -13.23
CA MET A 905 -15.73 31.14 -13.94
C MET A 905 -15.88 31.26 -15.45
N GLN A 906 -17.07 31.65 -15.94
CA GLN A 906 -17.30 31.88 -17.37
C GLN A 906 -16.54 33.09 -17.90
N VAL A 907 -16.55 34.21 -17.17
CA VAL A 907 -15.83 35.45 -17.55
C VAL A 907 -14.32 35.23 -17.55
N GLU A 908 -13.79 34.49 -16.58
CA GLU A 908 -12.36 34.16 -16.50
C GLU A 908 -11.93 33.03 -17.46
N GLY A 909 -12.88 32.39 -18.17
CA GLY A 909 -12.60 31.31 -19.14
C GLY A 909 -12.10 30.01 -18.50
N VAL A 910 -12.42 29.77 -17.23
CA VAL A 910 -11.99 28.59 -16.46
C VAL A 910 -12.86 27.39 -16.85
N ARG A 911 -12.24 26.22 -17.09
CA ARG A 911 -12.99 25.02 -17.41
C ARG A 911 -13.83 24.60 -16.21
N ILE A 912 -15.15 24.53 -16.42
CA ILE A 912 -16.10 24.10 -15.40
C ILE A 912 -16.25 22.58 -15.51
N ASP A 913 -15.88 21.86 -14.46
CA ASP A 913 -16.01 20.40 -14.41
C ASP A 913 -17.47 19.94 -14.21
N GLU A 914 -17.77 18.71 -14.63
CA GLU A 914 -19.13 18.18 -14.58
C GLU A 914 -19.64 17.99 -13.15
N LEU A 915 -18.75 17.78 -12.16
CA LEU A 915 -19.14 17.67 -10.75
C LEU A 915 -19.59 19.02 -10.19
N THR A 916 -18.91 20.11 -10.56
CA THR A 916 -19.27 21.49 -10.24
C THR A 916 -20.62 21.87 -10.86
N LEU A 917 -20.86 21.53 -12.13
CA LEU A 917 -22.17 21.72 -12.78
C LEU A 917 -23.28 20.94 -12.08
N LYS A 918 -23.02 19.68 -11.70
CA LYS A 918 -24.01 18.86 -10.99
C LYS A 918 -24.33 19.40 -9.59
N ARG A 919 -23.34 19.93 -8.86
CA ARG A 919 -23.55 20.62 -7.57
C ARG A 919 -24.42 21.86 -7.73
N LEU A 920 -24.14 22.67 -8.74
CA LEU A 920 -24.92 23.88 -9.04
C LEU A 920 -26.35 23.54 -9.47
N ALA A 921 -26.54 22.54 -10.33
CA ALA A 921 -27.87 22.07 -10.74
C ALA A 921 -28.71 21.60 -9.54
N LYS A 922 -28.08 20.92 -8.57
CA LYS A 922 -28.73 20.55 -7.31
C LYS A 922 -29.18 21.79 -6.52
N LEU A 923 -28.34 22.83 -6.40
CA LEU A 923 -28.72 24.07 -5.70
C LEU A 923 -29.90 24.80 -6.38
N TYR A 924 -29.90 24.86 -7.71
CA TYR A 924 -31.03 25.41 -8.48
C TYR A 924 -32.33 24.63 -8.19
N ARG A 925 -32.27 23.30 -8.21
CA ARG A 925 -33.41 22.43 -7.92
C ARG A 925 -33.92 22.57 -6.48
N ASP A 926 -33.01 22.57 -5.51
CA ASP A 926 -33.34 22.71 -4.09
C ASP A 926 -33.96 24.08 -3.79
N SER A 927 -33.64 25.11 -4.60
CA SER A 927 -34.21 26.47 -4.51
C SER A 927 -35.45 26.68 -5.38
N GLY A 928 -35.88 25.69 -6.17
CA GLY A 928 -37.05 25.77 -7.06
C GLY A 928 -36.85 26.63 -8.33
N GLU A 929 -35.61 26.94 -8.70
CA GLU A 929 -35.28 27.70 -9.90
C GLU A 929 -34.89 26.78 -11.08
N PRO A 930 -35.17 27.17 -12.35
CA PRO A 930 -34.80 26.37 -13.52
C PRO A 930 -33.29 26.37 -13.75
N VAL A 931 -32.72 25.18 -14.03
CA VAL A 931 -31.29 25.02 -14.32
C VAL A 931 -30.98 25.60 -15.72
N PRO A 932 -30.05 26.57 -15.86
CA PRO A 932 -29.81 27.25 -17.13
C PRO A 932 -28.86 26.50 -18.09
N PHE A 933 -28.42 25.29 -17.73
CA PHE A 933 -27.49 24.46 -18.49
C PHE A 933 -27.91 22.99 -18.44
N GLU A 934 -27.34 22.17 -19.34
CA GLU A 934 -27.62 20.74 -19.38
C GLU A 934 -27.06 20.04 -18.14
N GLU A 935 -27.92 19.36 -17.39
CA GLU A 935 -27.52 18.70 -16.16
C GLU A 935 -26.73 17.41 -16.47
N PRO A 936 -25.53 17.23 -15.88
CA PRO A 936 -24.77 15.99 -16.03
C PRO A 936 -25.56 14.76 -15.56
N ALA A 937 -25.76 13.79 -16.45
CA ALA A 937 -26.68 12.66 -16.27
C ALA A 937 -26.25 11.67 -15.17
N GLU A 938 -24.95 11.41 -15.03
CA GLU A 938 -24.41 10.36 -14.16
C GLU A 938 -24.33 10.75 -12.68
N SER A 939 -24.11 9.79 -11.76
CA SER A 939 -24.09 10.05 -10.31
C SER A 939 -22.96 11.01 -9.85
N PHE A 940 -23.11 11.64 -8.68
CA PHE A 940 -22.03 12.44 -8.06
C PHE A 940 -20.74 11.62 -7.88
N ARG A 941 -20.86 10.32 -7.55
CA ARG A 941 -19.74 9.40 -7.37
C ARG A 941 -19.00 9.16 -8.69
N PHE A 942 -19.73 8.93 -9.77
CA PHE A 942 -19.14 8.75 -11.10
C PHE A 942 -18.28 9.95 -11.51
N TYR A 943 -18.79 11.17 -11.38
CA TYR A 943 -18.01 12.37 -11.73
C TYR A 943 -16.87 12.66 -10.77
N ALA A 944 -17.01 12.31 -9.48
CA ALA A 944 -15.91 12.42 -8.52
C ALA A 944 -14.77 11.44 -8.82
N ASP A 945 -15.09 10.20 -9.18
CA ASP A 945 -14.12 9.19 -9.59
C ASP A 945 -13.45 9.59 -10.93
N LYS A 946 -14.24 10.07 -11.90
CA LYS A 946 -13.73 10.61 -13.18
C LYS A 946 -12.74 11.77 -12.97
N LEU A 947 -13.04 12.71 -12.07
CA LEU A 947 -12.14 13.81 -11.72
C LEU A 947 -10.89 13.33 -11.00
N LYS A 948 -11.02 12.32 -10.13
CA LYS A 948 -9.88 11.72 -9.45
C LYS A 948 -8.95 11.03 -10.45
N ASP A 949 -9.50 10.33 -11.44
CA ASP A 949 -8.75 9.69 -12.52
C ASP A 949 -8.10 10.71 -13.46
N GLN A 950 -8.78 11.83 -13.75
CA GLN A 950 -8.19 12.95 -14.49
C GLN A 950 -7.06 13.62 -13.71
N ARG A 951 -7.22 13.78 -12.38
CA ARG A 951 -6.19 14.36 -11.51
C ARG A 951 -4.99 13.44 -11.35
N THR A 952 -5.17 12.13 -11.21
CA THR A 952 -4.03 11.19 -11.21
C THR A 952 -3.34 11.14 -12.56
N GLN A 953 -4.06 11.39 -13.66
CA GLN A 953 -3.46 11.58 -14.98
C GLN A 953 -2.69 12.92 -15.10
N SER A 954 -3.13 14.00 -14.43
CA SER A 954 -2.47 15.32 -14.46
C SER A 954 -1.36 15.49 -13.42
N THR A 955 -1.45 14.93 -12.21
CA THR A 955 -0.35 14.92 -11.23
C THR A 955 0.78 14.01 -11.67
N ALA A 956 0.49 12.90 -12.37
CA ALA A 956 1.49 12.12 -13.08
C ALA A 956 2.16 12.88 -14.26
N SER A 957 1.66 14.08 -14.60
CA SER A 957 2.30 14.99 -15.57
C SER A 957 3.03 16.18 -14.90
N ILE A 958 2.94 16.34 -13.58
CA ILE A 958 3.58 17.42 -12.80
C ILE A 958 4.67 16.86 -11.86
N ASP A 959 4.55 15.61 -11.39
CA ASP A 959 5.58 14.86 -10.64
C ASP A 959 6.54 14.05 -11.54
N ASN A 960 6.35 14.10 -12.87
CA ASN A 960 7.34 13.64 -13.84
C ASN A 960 8.19 14.82 -14.24
#